data_AF-A0A9P1CCX9-F1
#
_entry.id   AF-A0A9P1CCX9-F1
#
_cell.length_a   1.000
_cell.length_b   1.000
_cell.length_c   1.000
_cell.angle_alpha   90.00
_cell.angle_beta   90.00
_cell.angle_gamma   90.00
#
_symmetry.space_group_name_H-M   'P 1'
#
loop_
_entity.id
_entity.type
_entity.pdbx_description
1 polymer ?
#
loop_
_entity_poly.entity_id
_entity_poly.type
_entity_poly.pdbx_seq_one_letter_code
_entity_poly.pdbx_strand_id
1 'polypeptide(L)'
;MERVRSWMSRSGSHVQNAVTRRSSDLSMEDAMQDPESAIFDITASRDAARFGFRGFLLLCTLLAFSVSATTIGLWSEMGCGSTCLMFLQRHKMLAILCAGASLLVLLILYLLDFFLPPHLPGEYCALYHGDRFLGRGLLLCAVGGLLGATVFLADTFPTAPLVLTIFLSPTLLIAVRQATKPKPCFVLGTGSKEASLQERLRMLKMVTGEEKEQCCFYKAATVAYLLTALTCINIWIPWAATTEVQLTEGMDATEREITFVRWSTPLIVGISNLIFASFTGLRVALDQTYAGTDDNRAQIILSSRSHLNRELMDHRIAILRARLAAETPGSQVQKTRDRAQQYLIQHTAHMRQLSNIVKIVGCGFIAILGALYIAFQLTAADSHIADMVQSFLGAFFLTFVAFIFVSFNRLWQAMSSWLQDLPLWKSAVGLCSSTWARAALLCLVVPLFPLIVVLSALNQAVRCVRGHKDGRCLTDRVHTMFVQMVHWEWVSLASWAYIMAVVMMLYKVIPLFINVLLAWLNSVVEHLPFAGILGFTFAAGMVLFMLPPVPGPPIYLFGGLVISKHCPYGFWWGCGICILLCMTLKLSACAIQQKGIGELLGNRQGIRHAVGVHRPFMRAIEHVLSRPGMSFGKCMILCGGPDWPTSVLAGILRLSLVQCTIGTLPVILSLIPLALTGSFYLRRDESEVWARAGNLMFSLTALVSVTFWTGMGWAIQDTFDKYNEQLTAPKVEFVELDWLDHCEERIREKCQLTVKDLPRWVAFFHFAGALLMVAVAQFFFWRADNCFGNFKVTDDVETLHWWPWKGDPHSAMIKKPGLAGLALVLVAFLFLLVSRTWRSRHNAKATQAVRAELALEEESWKARRIEQAQTWSPQSVSASPVIRGASAKSVEDLGDDLKSVVASAVEGLDVSTINTMKSMDSVIGIAVPDAGSQVVEMLRREFDVEDTSISVSASVAQDASAGVSERRRMRKACRCLYFDILVIFVIRLGCTSHS
;
A
#
# COMPACT_ATOMS: atom_id res chain seq x y z
N MET A 1 -50.12 28.24 -0.71
CA MET A 1 -49.66 26.95 -1.25
C MET A 1 -50.51 26.42 -2.41
N GLU A 2 -51.85 26.48 -2.38
CA GLU A 2 -52.69 25.97 -3.48
C GLU A 2 -52.51 26.72 -4.81
N ARG A 3 -52.28 28.05 -4.80
CA ARG A 3 -51.93 28.79 -6.02
C ARG A 3 -50.60 28.35 -6.63
N VAL A 4 -49.64 27.96 -5.81
CA VAL A 4 -48.34 27.41 -6.27
C VAL A 4 -48.55 26.01 -6.87
N ARG A 5 -49.42 25.19 -6.27
CA ARG A 5 -49.80 23.86 -6.78
C ARG A 5 -50.55 23.97 -8.12
N SER A 6 -51.45 24.95 -8.26
CA SER A 6 -52.16 25.26 -9.51
C SER A 6 -51.22 25.77 -10.61
N TRP A 7 -50.24 26.61 -10.25
CA TRP A 7 -49.26 27.13 -11.21
C TRP A 7 -48.27 26.05 -11.70
N MET A 8 -47.84 25.14 -10.82
CA MET A 8 -47.04 23.97 -11.20
C MET A 8 -47.84 22.98 -12.07
N SER A 9 -49.14 22.78 -11.78
CA SER A 9 -50.02 21.92 -12.59
C SER A 9 -50.24 22.45 -14.01
N ARG A 10 -50.43 23.78 -14.17
CA ARG A 10 -50.63 24.40 -15.50
C ARG A 10 -49.34 24.54 -16.31
N SER A 11 -48.20 24.72 -15.65
CA SER A 11 -46.90 24.78 -16.34
C SER A 11 -46.47 23.39 -16.85
N GLY A 12 -46.82 22.32 -16.13
CA GLY A 12 -46.55 20.94 -16.55
C GLY A 12 -47.28 20.53 -17.83
N SER A 13 -48.57 20.86 -17.96
CA SER A 13 -49.38 20.41 -19.11
C SER A 13 -49.02 21.09 -20.43
N HIS A 14 -48.59 22.35 -20.42
CA HIS A 14 -48.16 23.05 -21.64
C HIS A 14 -46.79 22.59 -22.14
N VAL A 15 -45.86 22.29 -21.23
CA VAL A 15 -44.54 21.75 -21.60
C VAL A 15 -44.68 20.33 -22.16
N GLN A 16 -45.56 19.52 -21.56
CA GLN A 16 -45.76 18.13 -22.00
C GLN A 16 -46.38 18.06 -23.40
N ASN A 17 -47.37 18.91 -23.72
CA ASN A 17 -47.97 18.95 -25.06
C ASN A 17 -47.04 19.50 -26.16
N ALA A 18 -46.09 20.37 -25.82
CA ALA A 18 -45.09 20.88 -26.77
C ALA A 18 -44.00 19.85 -27.10
N VAL A 19 -43.65 18.98 -26.15
CA VAL A 19 -42.66 17.90 -26.33
C VAL A 19 -43.24 16.75 -27.17
N THR A 20 -44.51 16.39 -26.98
CA THR A 20 -45.15 15.30 -27.75
C THR A 20 -45.34 15.63 -29.23
N ARG A 21 -45.52 16.91 -29.60
CA ARG A 21 -45.68 17.33 -31.01
C ARG A 21 -44.39 17.44 -31.81
N ARG A 22 -43.21 17.40 -31.17
CA ARG A 22 -41.92 17.52 -31.88
C ARG A 22 -41.16 16.20 -31.97
N SER A 23 -41.56 15.16 -31.23
CA SER A 23 -40.93 13.83 -31.28
C SER A 23 -41.57 12.87 -32.28
N SER A 24 -42.68 13.25 -32.94
CA SER A 24 -43.37 12.41 -33.91
C SER A 24 -42.71 12.37 -35.29
N ASP A 25 -41.76 13.28 -35.56
CA ASP A 25 -41.24 13.50 -36.92
C ASP A 25 -39.79 13.02 -37.10
N LEU A 26 -39.18 12.40 -36.09
CA LEU A 26 -37.89 11.71 -36.27
C LEU A 26 -38.15 10.25 -36.62
N SER A 27 -37.81 9.88 -37.86
CA SER A 27 -37.88 8.48 -38.28
C SER A 27 -36.87 7.65 -37.47
N MET A 28 -37.25 6.41 -37.13
CA MET A 28 -36.36 5.49 -36.42
C MET A 28 -35.11 5.14 -37.24
N GLU A 29 -35.14 5.35 -38.56
CA GLU A 29 -34.01 5.21 -39.48
C GLU A 29 -32.97 6.32 -39.29
N ASP A 30 -33.39 7.58 -39.10
CA ASP A 30 -32.45 8.69 -38.85
C ASP A 30 -31.74 8.53 -37.50
N ALA A 31 -32.46 8.03 -36.49
CA ALA A 31 -31.88 7.71 -35.18
C ALA A 31 -30.96 6.47 -35.21
N MET A 32 -31.05 5.62 -36.24
CA MET A 32 -30.18 4.45 -36.43
C MET A 32 -28.97 4.75 -37.32
N GLN A 33 -29.03 5.71 -38.23
CA GLN A 33 -27.91 6.09 -39.11
C GLN A 33 -26.84 6.91 -38.37
N ASP A 34 -27.24 7.74 -37.42
CA ASP A 34 -26.31 8.44 -36.53
C ASP A 34 -26.90 8.52 -35.10
N PRO A 35 -26.79 7.41 -34.35
CA PRO A 35 -27.30 7.36 -32.99
C PRO A 35 -26.55 8.30 -32.04
N GLU A 36 -25.38 8.82 -32.41
CA GLU A 36 -24.64 9.76 -31.56
C GLU A 36 -25.14 11.20 -31.73
N SER A 37 -25.43 11.68 -32.94
CA SER A 37 -25.90 13.07 -33.12
C SER A 37 -27.38 13.26 -32.72
N ALA A 38 -28.28 12.36 -33.12
CA ALA A 38 -29.72 12.49 -32.87
C ALA A 38 -30.09 12.34 -31.38
N ILE A 39 -29.28 11.62 -30.60
CA ILE A 39 -29.50 11.36 -29.17
C ILE A 39 -29.08 12.57 -28.31
N PHE A 40 -28.12 13.38 -28.76
CA PHE A 40 -27.54 14.47 -27.99
C PHE A 40 -28.28 15.82 -28.15
N ASP A 41 -28.87 16.12 -29.31
CA ASP A 41 -29.37 17.48 -29.58
C ASP A 41 -30.77 17.80 -29.01
N ILE A 42 -31.65 16.82 -28.83
CA ILE A 42 -33.09 17.10 -28.62
C ILE A 42 -33.49 17.23 -27.14
N THR A 43 -32.64 16.79 -26.20
CA THR A 43 -32.97 16.82 -24.75
C THR A 43 -31.88 17.34 -23.82
N ALA A 44 -30.66 17.59 -24.30
CA ALA A 44 -29.57 18.11 -23.47
C ALA A 44 -29.67 19.62 -23.19
N SER A 45 -30.62 20.34 -23.80
CA SER A 45 -30.50 21.80 -23.94
C SER A 45 -31.18 22.68 -22.88
N ARG A 46 -31.95 22.18 -21.89
CA ARG A 46 -32.63 23.12 -20.96
C ARG A 46 -32.62 22.86 -19.44
N ASP A 47 -32.70 21.63 -18.92
CA ASP A 47 -32.90 21.46 -17.46
C ASP A 47 -31.73 20.85 -16.67
N ALA A 48 -30.83 20.10 -17.30
CA ALA A 48 -29.69 19.47 -16.62
C ALA A 48 -28.48 20.41 -16.40
N ALA A 49 -28.55 21.66 -16.86
CA ALA A 49 -27.41 22.60 -16.89
C ALA A 49 -27.50 23.76 -15.88
N ARG A 50 -28.13 23.57 -14.71
CA ARG A 50 -28.33 24.71 -13.78
C ARG A 50 -27.04 25.34 -13.24
N PHE A 51 -25.95 24.60 -13.11
CA PHE A 51 -24.69 25.17 -12.61
C PHE A 51 -23.56 25.23 -13.65
N GLY A 52 -23.50 24.33 -14.64
CA GLY A 52 -22.38 24.27 -15.59
C GLY A 52 -21.00 24.20 -14.90
N PHE A 53 -19.91 24.22 -15.67
CA PHE A 53 -18.57 24.24 -15.06
C PHE A 53 -18.33 25.51 -14.23
N ARG A 54 -18.78 26.68 -14.73
CA ARG A 54 -18.57 27.98 -14.08
C ARG A 54 -19.27 28.08 -12.72
N GLY A 55 -20.52 27.61 -12.61
CA GLY A 55 -21.25 27.65 -11.35
C GLY A 55 -20.66 26.69 -10.32
N PHE A 56 -20.23 25.49 -10.74
CA PHE A 56 -19.49 24.59 -9.86
C PHE A 56 -18.14 25.17 -9.43
N LEU A 57 -17.41 25.85 -10.33
CA LEU A 57 -16.14 26.49 -10.01
C LEU A 57 -16.33 27.59 -8.97
N LEU A 58 -17.31 28.48 -9.15
CA LEU A 58 -17.61 29.52 -8.17
C LEU A 58 -17.96 28.92 -6.81
N LEU A 59 -18.84 27.91 -6.78
CA LEU A 59 -19.25 27.24 -5.55
C LEU A 59 -18.08 26.55 -4.83
N CYS A 60 -17.25 25.81 -5.57
CA CYS A 60 -16.09 25.11 -5.00
C CYS A 60 -15.01 26.09 -4.54
N THR A 61 -14.76 27.18 -5.28
CA THR A 61 -13.80 28.22 -4.89
C THR A 61 -14.26 28.95 -3.62
N LEU A 62 -15.54 29.35 -3.53
CA LEU A 62 -16.07 29.97 -2.32
C LEU A 62 -15.96 29.05 -1.11
N LEU A 63 -16.24 27.76 -1.29
CA LEU A 63 -16.09 26.77 -0.23
C LEU A 63 -14.62 26.58 0.19
N ALA A 64 -13.72 26.30 -0.76
CA ALA A 64 -12.31 26.07 -0.46
C ALA A 64 -11.65 27.31 0.16
N PHE A 65 -11.96 28.50 -0.36
CA PHE A 65 -11.45 29.77 0.16
C PHE A 65 -12.01 30.09 1.53
N SER A 66 -13.32 29.92 1.77
CA SER A 66 -13.91 30.20 3.09
C SER A 66 -13.34 29.31 4.19
N VAL A 67 -13.18 28.00 3.93
CA VAL A 67 -12.58 27.08 4.92
C VAL A 67 -11.11 27.42 5.15
N SER A 68 -10.35 27.72 4.09
CA SER A 68 -8.93 28.08 4.20
C SER A 68 -8.74 29.42 4.92
N ALA A 69 -9.54 30.42 4.60
CA ALA A 69 -9.53 31.74 5.24
C ALA A 69 -9.94 31.65 6.71
N THR A 70 -10.93 30.80 7.05
CA THR A 70 -11.32 30.54 8.44
C THR A 70 -10.19 29.85 9.20
N THR A 71 -9.55 28.85 8.59
CA THR A 71 -8.42 28.13 9.19
C THR A 71 -7.23 29.06 9.43
N ILE A 72 -6.86 29.88 8.45
CA ILE A 72 -5.80 30.88 8.60
C ILE A 72 -6.20 31.93 9.63
N GLY A 73 -7.43 32.45 9.57
CA GLY A 73 -7.93 33.46 10.51
C GLY A 73 -7.92 32.97 11.96
N LEU A 74 -8.30 31.72 12.22
CA LEU A 74 -8.41 31.17 13.58
C LEU A 74 -7.10 30.62 14.14
N TRP A 75 -6.15 30.22 13.29
CA TRP A 75 -4.95 29.48 13.75
C TRP A 75 -3.62 30.10 13.33
N SER A 76 -3.62 31.21 12.58
CA SER A 76 -2.40 31.91 12.16
C SER A 76 -2.14 33.16 12.99
N GLU A 77 -0.86 33.57 13.08
CA GLU A 77 -0.47 34.93 13.51
C GLU A 77 -0.99 36.01 12.57
N MET A 78 -1.26 35.69 11.29
CA MET A 78 -1.92 36.62 10.37
C MET A 78 -3.37 36.94 10.77
N GLY A 79 -3.97 36.10 11.63
CA GLY A 79 -5.34 36.22 12.09
C GLY A 79 -5.41 36.50 13.59
N CYS A 80 -6.33 35.84 14.27
CA CYS A 80 -6.52 35.91 15.72
C CYS A 80 -6.06 34.62 16.44
N GLY A 81 -5.08 33.91 15.87
CA GLY A 81 -4.61 32.61 16.38
C GLY A 81 -4.23 32.60 17.85
N SER A 82 -3.53 33.65 18.32
CA SER A 82 -3.15 33.81 19.72
C SER A 82 -4.37 33.89 20.65
N THR A 83 -5.33 34.76 20.32
CA THR A 83 -6.57 34.93 21.10
C THR A 83 -7.43 33.67 21.09
N CYS A 84 -7.54 33.00 19.95
CA CYS A 84 -8.29 31.75 19.82
C CYS A 84 -7.67 30.62 20.66
N LEU A 85 -6.35 30.45 20.64
CA LEU A 85 -5.68 29.43 21.44
C LEU A 85 -5.79 29.70 22.94
N MET A 86 -5.58 30.94 23.38
CA MET A 86 -5.78 31.33 24.79
C MET A 86 -7.22 31.04 25.26
N PHE A 87 -8.21 31.31 24.39
CA PHE A 87 -9.61 30.98 24.69
C PHE A 87 -9.81 29.47 24.87
N LEU A 88 -9.25 28.65 23.98
CA LEU A 88 -9.42 27.19 24.00
C LEU A 88 -8.72 26.54 25.20
N GLN A 89 -7.53 27.01 25.56
CA GLN A 89 -6.76 26.53 26.72
C GLN A 89 -7.53 26.67 28.03
N ARG A 90 -8.36 27.72 28.15
CA ARG A 90 -9.18 27.97 29.35
C ARG A 90 -10.28 26.92 29.59
N HIS A 91 -10.63 26.13 28.58
CA HIS A 91 -11.83 25.29 28.60
C HIS A 91 -11.58 23.77 28.43
N LYS A 92 -10.46 23.24 28.94
CA LYS A 92 -10.15 21.80 28.90
C LYS A 92 -11.25 20.88 29.44
N MET A 93 -11.98 21.31 30.49
CA MET A 93 -13.12 20.56 31.02
C MET A 93 -14.25 20.41 30.00
N LEU A 94 -14.50 21.43 29.17
CA LEU A 94 -15.49 21.35 28.10
C LEU A 94 -15.06 20.31 27.05
N ALA A 95 -13.77 20.18 26.77
CA ALA A 95 -13.25 19.14 25.88
C ALA A 95 -13.62 17.73 26.37
N ILE A 96 -13.35 17.45 27.66
CA ILE A 96 -13.64 16.15 28.27
C ILE A 96 -15.15 15.88 28.28
N LEU A 97 -15.97 16.89 28.61
CA LEU A 97 -17.42 16.77 28.59
C LEU A 97 -17.96 16.51 27.18
N CYS A 98 -17.49 17.27 26.18
CA CYS A 98 -17.88 17.09 24.78
C CYS A 98 -17.46 15.71 24.25
N ALA A 99 -16.23 15.25 24.57
CA ALA A 99 -15.76 13.93 24.17
C ALA A 99 -16.56 12.81 24.85
N GLY A 100 -16.79 12.91 26.16
CA GLY A 100 -17.57 11.95 26.93
C GLY A 100 -19.01 11.86 26.46
N ALA A 101 -19.68 13.00 26.25
CA ALA A 101 -21.04 13.05 25.71
C ALA A 101 -21.12 12.47 24.30
N SER A 102 -20.14 12.78 23.44
CA SER A 102 -20.13 12.26 22.07
C SER A 102 -19.85 10.77 22.00
N LEU A 103 -18.92 10.27 22.83
CA LEU A 103 -18.64 8.85 22.97
C LEU A 103 -19.88 8.10 23.47
N LEU A 104 -20.62 8.68 24.43
CA LEU A 104 -21.87 8.14 24.91
C LEU A 104 -22.93 8.07 23.79
N VAL A 105 -23.10 9.13 23.00
CA VAL A 105 -24.03 9.12 21.86
C VAL A 105 -23.60 8.09 20.80
N LEU A 106 -22.32 8.01 20.43
CA LEU A 106 -21.83 7.01 19.49
C LEU A 106 -22.00 5.58 20.01
N LEU A 107 -21.77 5.35 21.30
CA LEU A 107 -22.02 4.08 21.96
C LEU A 107 -23.50 3.72 21.87
N ILE A 108 -24.40 4.66 22.19
CA ILE A 108 -25.85 4.46 22.07
C ILE A 108 -26.24 4.14 20.61
N LEU A 109 -25.76 4.92 19.64
CA LEU A 109 -26.02 4.67 18.22
C LEU A 109 -25.49 3.29 17.77
N TYR A 110 -24.29 2.90 18.21
CA TYR A 110 -23.74 1.58 17.93
C TYR A 110 -24.60 0.46 18.53
N LEU A 111 -25.01 0.60 19.80
CA LEU A 111 -25.89 -0.35 20.48
C LEU A 111 -27.27 -0.44 19.82
N LEU A 112 -27.73 0.64 19.17
CA LEU A 112 -28.95 0.69 18.37
C LEU A 112 -28.78 0.19 16.92
N ASP A 113 -27.62 -0.41 16.58
CA ASP A 113 -27.27 -0.91 15.25
C ASP A 113 -27.22 0.14 14.13
N PHE A 114 -27.11 1.40 14.49
CA PHE A 114 -27.27 2.52 13.58
C PHE A 114 -26.34 2.48 12.35
N PHE A 115 -25.11 1.97 12.51
CA PHE A 115 -24.06 2.04 11.48
C PHE A 115 -24.12 0.93 10.42
N LEU A 116 -24.68 -0.24 10.75
CA LEU A 116 -24.84 -1.32 9.80
C LEU A 116 -26.09 -2.10 10.24
N PRO A 117 -27.24 -1.95 9.56
CA PRO A 117 -28.47 -2.65 9.93
C PRO A 117 -28.54 -4.06 9.33
N PRO A 118 -28.97 -5.06 10.11
CA PRO A 118 -29.90 -6.09 9.64
C PRO A 118 -31.37 -5.68 9.89
N HIS A 119 -31.62 -4.64 10.70
CA HIS A 119 -32.96 -4.26 11.17
C HIS A 119 -33.76 -3.37 10.21
N LEU A 120 -33.09 -2.64 9.31
CA LEU A 120 -33.70 -1.87 8.23
C LEU A 120 -32.91 -2.12 6.94
N PRO A 121 -33.24 -3.19 6.18
CA PRO A 121 -32.53 -3.50 4.93
C PRO A 121 -32.66 -2.31 3.97
N GLY A 122 -31.53 -1.65 3.71
CA GLY A 122 -31.44 -0.52 2.79
C GLY A 122 -31.45 0.88 3.42
N GLU A 123 -31.73 1.03 4.73
CA GLU A 123 -31.73 2.34 5.40
C GLU A 123 -30.57 2.47 6.39
N TYR A 124 -29.43 2.98 5.91
CA TYR A 124 -28.26 3.27 6.75
C TYR A 124 -28.46 4.59 7.53
N CYS A 125 -27.92 4.63 8.76
CA CYS A 125 -27.97 5.82 9.61
C CYS A 125 -29.41 6.32 9.89
N ALA A 126 -30.34 5.39 10.10
CA ALA A 126 -31.73 5.65 10.48
C ALA A 126 -32.08 4.81 11.73
N LEU A 127 -32.80 5.40 12.69
CA LEU A 127 -33.19 4.70 13.93
C LEU A 127 -34.43 3.83 13.77
N TYR A 128 -35.36 4.25 12.90
CA TYR A 128 -36.62 3.58 12.62
C TYR A 128 -37.07 3.89 11.19
N HIS A 129 -38.02 3.12 10.67
CA HIS A 129 -38.50 3.30 9.30
C HIS A 129 -39.17 4.67 9.15
N GLY A 130 -38.66 5.51 8.25
CA GLY A 130 -39.10 6.89 8.10
C GLY A 130 -38.35 7.92 8.97
N ASP A 131 -37.29 7.52 9.68
CA ASP A 131 -36.37 8.46 10.33
C ASP A 131 -35.61 9.28 9.28
N ARG A 132 -36.05 10.52 9.08
CA ARG A 132 -35.42 11.45 8.14
C ARG A 132 -34.27 12.24 8.76
N PHE A 133 -34.29 12.45 10.08
CA PHE A 133 -33.46 13.47 10.73
C PHE A 133 -32.90 13.09 12.09
N LEU A 134 -33.59 12.28 12.91
CA LEU A 134 -33.21 12.09 14.30
C LEU A 134 -31.89 11.34 14.42
N GLY A 135 -31.77 10.17 13.81
CA GLY A 135 -30.55 9.37 13.87
C GLY A 135 -29.35 10.07 13.23
N ARG A 136 -29.55 10.70 12.07
CA ARG A 136 -28.52 11.52 11.39
C ARG A 136 -28.13 12.74 12.21
N GLY A 137 -29.09 13.38 12.87
CA GLY A 137 -28.89 14.51 13.76
C GLY A 137 -28.06 14.12 14.98
N LEU A 138 -28.38 13.00 15.63
CA LEU A 138 -27.60 12.47 16.74
C LEU A 138 -26.17 12.11 16.32
N LEU A 139 -26.00 11.47 15.16
CA LEU A 139 -24.66 11.20 14.62
C LEU A 139 -23.90 12.51 14.38
N LEU A 140 -24.54 13.50 13.76
CA LEU A 140 -23.94 14.80 13.48
C LEU A 140 -23.57 15.54 14.76
N CYS A 141 -24.41 15.48 15.80
CA CYS A 141 -24.13 16.03 17.12
C CYS A 141 -22.94 15.33 17.79
N ALA A 142 -22.85 13.99 17.71
CA ALA A 142 -21.75 13.24 18.30
C ALA A 142 -20.43 13.48 17.57
N VAL A 143 -20.45 13.48 16.23
CA VAL A 143 -19.27 13.84 15.44
C VAL A 143 -18.89 15.28 15.75
N GLY A 144 -19.83 16.23 15.69
CA GLY A 144 -19.59 17.63 16.01
C GLY A 144 -19.04 17.86 17.43
N GLY A 145 -19.49 17.08 18.41
CA GLY A 145 -18.97 17.13 19.77
C GLY A 145 -17.56 16.53 19.92
N LEU A 146 -17.21 15.46 19.19
CA LEU A 146 -15.82 14.97 19.11
C LEU A 146 -14.91 15.97 18.42
N LEU A 147 -15.38 16.59 17.34
CA LEU A 147 -14.65 17.65 16.64
C LEU A 147 -14.42 18.84 17.58
N GLY A 148 -15.46 19.30 18.27
CA GLY A 148 -15.37 20.34 19.29
C GLY A 148 -14.40 19.97 20.42
N ALA A 149 -14.47 18.75 20.95
CA ALA A 149 -13.54 18.28 21.97
C ALA A 149 -12.09 18.30 21.49
N THR A 150 -11.84 17.88 20.25
CA THR A 150 -10.51 17.93 19.62
C THR A 150 -10.01 19.37 19.49
N VAL A 151 -10.89 20.32 19.16
CA VAL A 151 -10.57 21.75 19.14
C VAL A 151 -10.19 22.26 20.55
N PHE A 152 -10.91 21.86 21.59
CA PHE A 152 -10.61 22.26 22.97
C PHE A 152 -9.39 21.53 23.58
N LEU A 153 -8.85 20.51 22.92
CA LEU A 153 -7.59 19.85 23.31
C LEU A 153 -6.34 20.52 22.72
N ALA A 154 -6.47 21.73 22.17
CA ALA A 154 -5.35 22.51 21.60
C ALA A 154 -4.17 22.70 22.56
N ASP A 155 -4.40 22.68 23.88
CA ASP A 155 -3.35 22.78 24.89
C ASP A 155 -2.42 21.57 24.91
N THR A 156 -2.98 20.37 24.69
CA THR A 156 -2.22 19.11 24.70
C THR A 156 -1.79 18.71 23.28
N PHE A 157 -2.57 19.10 22.28
CA PHE A 157 -2.33 18.80 20.87
C PHE A 157 -2.58 20.06 20.03
N PRO A 158 -1.64 21.01 19.98
CA PRO A 158 -1.84 22.31 19.32
C PRO A 158 -2.12 22.21 17.82
N THR A 159 -1.76 21.08 17.22
CA THR A 159 -1.92 20.79 15.80
C THR A 159 -3.29 20.22 15.45
N ALA A 160 -4.00 19.63 16.42
CA ALA A 160 -5.26 18.94 16.18
C ALA A 160 -6.39 19.87 15.67
N PRO A 161 -6.58 21.10 16.21
CA PRO A 161 -7.58 22.03 15.67
C PRO A 161 -7.27 22.47 14.24
N LEU A 162 -5.99 22.72 13.94
CA LEU A 162 -5.52 23.06 12.60
C LEU A 162 -5.80 21.93 11.60
N VAL A 163 -5.37 20.71 11.91
CA VAL A 163 -5.65 19.50 11.12
C VAL A 163 -7.15 19.36 10.88
N LEU A 164 -7.96 19.45 11.94
CA LEU A 164 -9.40 19.27 11.85
C LEU A 164 -10.07 20.29 10.92
N THR A 165 -9.70 21.56 11.04
CA THR A 165 -10.27 22.63 10.19
C THR A 165 -9.82 22.50 8.73
N ILE A 166 -8.60 22.04 8.48
CA ILE A 166 -8.13 21.70 7.12
C ILE A 166 -8.98 20.59 6.50
N PHE A 167 -9.21 19.50 7.23
CA PHE A 167 -9.95 18.33 6.71
C PHE A 167 -11.48 18.53 6.67
N LEU A 168 -11.99 19.63 7.24
CA LEU A 168 -13.38 20.04 7.03
C LEU A 168 -13.65 20.36 5.56
N SER A 169 -12.66 20.88 4.83
CA SER A 169 -12.79 21.27 3.42
C SER A 169 -13.24 20.12 2.50
N PRO A 170 -12.53 18.99 2.38
CA PRO A 170 -12.97 17.87 1.54
C PRO A 170 -14.30 17.28 2.01
N THR A 171 -14.57 17.27 3.31
CA THR A 171 -15.83 16.77 3.89
C THR A 171 -17.02 17.64 3.45
N LEU A 172 -16.88 18.96 3.52
CA LEU A 172 -17.90 19.89 3.04
C LEU A 172 -18.04 19.83 1.52
N LEU A 173 -16.96 19.64 0.77
CA LEU A 173 -17.03 19.48 -0.69
C LEU A 173 -17.87 18.25 -1.07
N ILE A 174 -17.68 17.13 -0.36
CA ILE A 174 -18.50 15.92 -0.54
C ILE A 174 -19.96 16.21 -0.16
N ALA A 175 -20.22 16.90 0.95
CA ALA A 175 -21.57 17.27 1.36
C ALA A 175 -22.26 18.17 0.31
N VAL A 176 -21.56 19.17 -0.21
CA VAL A 176 -22.03 20.03 -1.31
C VAL A 176 -22.29 19.21 -2.56
N ARG A 177 -21.43 18.24 -2.91
CA ARG A 177 -21.69 17.32 -4.02
C ARG A 177 -22.97 16.52 -3.81
N GLN A 178 -23.21 15.99 -2.62
CA GLN A 178 -24.43 15.24 -2.31
C GLN A 178 -25.68 16.13 -2.35
N ALA A 179 -25.57 17.38 -1.89
CA ALA A 179 -26.67 18.35 -1.91
C ALA A 179 -27.01 18.84 -3.33
N THR A 180 -25.99 18.93 -4.20
CA THR A 180 -26.13 19.36 -5.60
C THR A 180 -26.46 18.21 -6.54
N LYS A 181 -26.27 16.95 -6.13
CA LYS A 181 -26.60 15.80 -6.96
C LYS A 181 -28.08 15.81 -7.31
N PRO A 182 -28.45 15.77 -8.61
CA PRO A 182 -29.85 15.69 -9.00
C PRO A 182 -30.48 14.43 -8.40
N LYS A 183 -31.63 14.56 -7.74
CA LYS A 183 -32.37 13.41 -7.23
C LYS A 183 -33.02 12.72 -8.44
N PRO A 184 -32.78 11.42 -8.68
CA PRO A 184 -33.48 10.71 -9.75
C PRO A 184 -34.96 10.65 -9.39
N CYS A 185 -35.80 11.47 -10.05
CA CYS A 185 -37.26 11.43 -9.94
C CYS A 185 -37.83 10.28 -10.79
N PHE A 186 -37.31 9.07 -10.63
CA PHE A 186 -37.84 7.89 -11.31
C PHE A 186 -38.59 7.01 -10.30
N VAL A 187 -39.92 7.08 -10.35
CA VAL A 187 -40.78 6.06 -9.76
C VAL A 187 -40.93 5.00 -10.85
N LEU A 188 -40.08 3.97 -10.83
CA LEU A 188 -40.34 2.79 -11.64
C LEU A 188 -41.68 2.22 -11.19
N GLY A 189 -42.70 2.29 -12.05
CA GLY A 189 -43.95 1.58 -11.82
C GLY A 189 -43.62 0.11 -11.70
N THR A 190 -43.75 -0.46 -10.50
CA THR A 190 -43.35 -1.82 -10.14
C THR A 190 -44.16 -2.94 -10.82
N GLY A 191 -44.93 -2.61 -11.87
CA GLY A 191 -45.93 -3.49 -12.47
C GLY A 191 -45.67 -3.94 -13.91
N SER A 192 -44.82 -3.27 -14.70
CA SER A 192 -44.58 -3.68 -16.10
C SER A 192 -43.28 -4.47 -16.21
N LYS A 193 -43.37 -5.77 -16.50
CA LYS A 193 -42.21 -6.64 -16.77
C LYS A 193 -41.49 -6.28 -18.09
N GLU A 194 -42.03 -5.35 -18.87
CA GLU A 194 -41.38 -4.75 -20.05
C GLU A 194 -41.20 -3.26 -19.82
N ALA A 195 -40.16 -2.89 -19.05
CA ALA A 195 -39.63 -1.54 -19.14
C ALA A 195 -39.20 -1.31 -20.59
N SER A 196 -39.92 -0.45 -21.31
CA SER A 196 -39.74 -0.20 -22.74
C SER A 196 -38.29 0.22 -23.00
N LEU A 197 -37.77 -0.11 -24.19
CA LEU A 197 -36.42 0.30 -24.63
C LEU A 197 -36.19 1.81 -24.42
N GLN A 198 -37.23 2.63 -24.59
CA GLN A 198 -37.20 4.07 -24.31
C GLN A 198 -36.92 4.42 -22.85
N GLU A 199 -37.51 3.71 -21.88
CA GLU A 199 -37.24 3.95 -20.46
C GLU A 199 -35.79 3.62 -20.10
N ARG A 200 -35.24 2.56 -20.70
CA ARG A 200 -33.84 2.17 -20.50
C ARG A 200 -32.87 3.16 -21.15
N LEU A 201 -33.17 3.64 -22.36
CA LEU A 201 -32.39 4.70 -23.01
C LEU A 201 -32.45 6.01 -22.21
N ARG A 202 -33.61 6.33 -21.61
CA ARG A 202 -33.72 7.48 -20.69
C ARG A 202 -32.88 7.29 -19.43
N MET A 203 -32.87 6.09 -18.83
CA MET A 203 -31.99 5.78 -17.70
C MET A 203 -30.52 5.91 -18.08
N LEU A 204 -30.12 5.40 -19.26
CA LEU A 204 -28.76 5.53 -19.77
C LEU A 204 -28.36 6.99 -19.95
N LYS A 205 -29.22 7.80 -20.58
CA LYS A 205 -29.02 9.23 -20.74
C LYS A 205 -28.85 9.93 -19.39
N MET A 206 -29.69 9.59 -18.41
CA MET A 206 -29.60 10.15 -17.06
C MET A 206 -28.27 9.80 -16.37
N VAL A 207 -27.84 8.53 -16.44
CA VAL A 207 -26.55 8.09 -15.88
C VAL A 207 -25.39 8.80 -16.56
N THR A 208 -25.38 8.90 -17.90
CA THR A 208 -24.32 9.62 -18.63
C THR A 208 -24.30 11.12 -18.34
N GLY A 209 -25.48 11.72 -18.10
CA GLY A 209 -25.60 13.11 -17.66
C GLY A 209 -25.03 13.32 -16.27
N GLU A 210 -25.36 12.43 -15.31
CA GLU A 210 -24.83 12.46 -13.95
C GLU A 210 -23.29 12.33 -13.94
N GLU A 211 -22.72 11.49 -14.80
CA GLU A 211 -21.27 11.31 -14.94
C GLU A 211 -20.59 12.56 -15.49
N LYS A 212 -21.12 13.15 -16.58
CA LYS A 212 -20.58 14.39 -17.14
C LYS A 212 -20.64 15.53 -16.12
N GLU A 213 -21.75 15.64 -15.38
CA GLU A 213 -21.90 16.62 -14.31
C GLU A 213 -20.89 16.38 -13.17
N GLN A 214 -20.70 15.11 -12.78
CA GLN A 214 -19.73 14.71 -11.77
C GLN A 214 -18.30 15.06 -12.19
N CYS A 215 -17.93 14.77 -13.44
CA CYS A 215 -16.64 15.13 -14.02
C CYS A 215 -16.43 16.65 -13.97
N CYS A 216 -17.42 17.43 -14.40
CA CYS A 216 -17.39 18.90 -14.37
C CYS A 216 -17.24 19.43 -12.93
N PHE A 217 -17.97 18.86 -11.97
CA PHE A 217 -17.87 19.22 -10.55
C PHE A 217 -16.46 18.98 -10.00
N TYR A 218 -15.88 17.79 -10.21
CA TYR A 218 -14.55 17.49 -9.68
C TYR A 218 -13.45 18.25 -10.41
N LYS A 219 -13.58 18.53 -11.71
CA LYS A 219 -12.68 19.44 -12.44
C LYS A 219 -12.69 20.83 -11.81
N ALA A 220 -13.88 21.35 -11.55
CA ALA A 220 -14.07 22.65 -10.90
C ALA A 220 -13.45 22.67 -9.49
N ALA A 221 -13.65 21.60 -8.71
CA ALA A 221 -13.03 21.44 -7.40
C ALA A 221 -11.50 21.39 -7.45
N THR A 222 -10.91 20.68 -8.42
CA THR A 222 -9.45 20.64 -8.63
C THR A 222 -8.88 22.03 -8.88
N VAL A 223 -9.50 22.81 -9.78
CA VAL A 223 -9.07 24.17 -10.08
C VAL A 223 -9.26 25.08 -8.86
N ALA A 224 -10.39 24.97 -8.16
CA ALA A 224 -10.66 25.74 -6.94
C ALA A 224 -9.61 25.51 -5.86
N TYR A 225 -9.25 24.24 -5.59
CA TYR A 225 -8.22 23.90 -4.62
C TYR A 225 -6.84 24.37 -5.04
N LEU A 226 -6.48 24.22 -6.32
CA LEU A 226 -5.20 24.68 -6.85
C LEU A 226 -5.06 26.22 -6.73
N LEU A 227 -6.10 26.97 -7.10
CA LEU A 227 -6.11 28.42 -6.96
C LEU A 227 -6.01 28.85 -5.49
N THR A 228 -6.73 28.17 -4.59
CA THR A 228 -6.67 28.44 -3.16
C THR A 228 -5.28 28.14 -2.59
N ALA A 229 -4.68 27.02 -2.99
CA ALA A 229 -3.31 26.64 -2.62
C ALA A 229 -2.28 27.69 -3.03
N LEU A 230 -2.29 28.09 -4.30
CA LEU A 230 -1.39 29.11 -4.83
C LEU A 230 -1.62 30.46 -4.15
N THR A 231 -2.87 30.84 -3.87
CA THR A 231 -3.17 32.08 -3.16
C THR A 231 -2.60 32.07 -1.74
N CYS A 232 -2.79 30.99 -0.98
CA CYS A 232 -2.23 30.85 0.37
C CYS A 232 -0.70 30.93 0.37
N ILE A 233 -0.04 30.22 -0.56
CA ILE A 233 1.43 30.19 -0.66
C ILE A 233 1.97 31.57 -1.08
N ASN A 234 1.36 32.21 -2.07
CA ASN A 234 1.78 33.54 -2.55
C ASN A 234 1.58 34.64 -1.51
N ILE A 235 0.58 34.54 -0.63
CA ILE A 235 0.39 35.47 0.48
C ILE A 235 1.38 35.17 1.61
N TRP A 236 1.62 33.89 1.89
CA TRP A 236 2.50 33.47 2.97
C TRP A 236 3.97 33.82 2.69
N ILE A 237 4.48 33.63 1.46
CA ILE A 237 5.89 33.88 1.14
C ILE A 237 6.34 35.31 1.50
N PRO A 238 5.68 36.39 1.04
CA PRO A 238 6.04 37.75 1.42
C PRO A 238 5.87 38.00 2.92
N TRP A 239 4.78 37.52 3.51
CA TRP A 239 4.52 37.70 4.94
C TRP A 239 5.58 37.02 5.82
N ALA A 240 5.97 35.80 5.46
CA ALA A 240 7.02 35.03 6.13
C ALA A 240 8.40 35.68 5.95
N ALA A 241 8.65 36.32 4.81
CA ALA A 241 9.89 37.06 4.56
C ALA A 241 9.97 38.37 5.37
N THR A 242 8.85 39.03 5.65
CA THR A 242 8.82 40.28 6.42
C THR A 242 8.66 40.07 7.93
N THR A 243 8.14 38.92 8.35
CA THR A 243 7.84 38.63 9.76
C THR A 243 8.95 37.76 10.35
N GLU A 244 9.87 38.38 11.09
CA GLU A 244 10.85 37.63 11.88
C GLU A 244 10.12 36.87 13.00
N VAL A 245 10.19 35.54 12.96
CA VAL A 245 9.70 34.70 14.07
C VAL A 245 10.68 34.87 15.22
N GLN A 246 10.33 35.71 16.20
CA GLN A 246 11.11 35.88 17.42
C GLN A 246 10.95 34.63 18.31
N LEU A 247 11.77 33.62 18.02
CA LEU A 247 11.94 32.46 18.89
C LEU A 247 12.90 32.87 20.00
N THR A 248 12.37 33.53 21.02
CA THR A 248 13.19 33.97 22.16
C THR A 248 13.73 32.75 22.92
N GLU A 249 15.00 32.81 23.33
CA GLU A 249 15.73 31.68 23.92
C GLU A 249 15.19 31.19 25.29
N GLY A 250 14.10 31.79 25.81
CA GLY A 250 13.45 31.38 27.06
C GLY A 250 12.10 30.68 26.92
N MET A 251 11.56 30.54 25.70
CA MET A 251 10.23 29.94 25.50
C MET A 251 10.26 28.44 25.77
N ASP A 252 9.23 27.95 26.49
CA ASP A 252 8.99 26.52 26.66
C ASP A 252 8.85 25.84 25.28
N ALA A 253 9.22 24.57 25.19
CA ALA A 253 9.16 23.80 23.95
C ALA A 253 7.75 23.82 23.34
N THR A 254 6.72 23.73 24.19
CA THR A 254 5.30 23.80 23.80
C THR A 254 4.94 25.17 23.22
N GLU A 255 5.41 26.25 23.83
CA GLU A 255 5.12 27.61 23.38
C GLU A 255 5.81 27.92 22.05
N ARG A 256 7.03 27.42 21.88
CA ARG A 256 7.77 27.48 20.63
C ARG A 256 7.05 26.74 19.51
N GLU A 257 6.52 25.56 19.80
CA GLU A 257 5.70 24.79 18.86
C GLU A 257 4.45 25.56 18.47
N ILE A 258 3.68 26.06 19.45
CA ILE A 258 2.46 26.84 19.18
C ILE A 258 2.78 28.04 18.30
N THR A 259 3.91 28.73 18.54
CA THR A 259 4.36 29.86 17.71
C THR A 259 4.73 29.42 16.29
N PHE A 260 5.44 28.32 16.14
CA PHE A 260 5.79 27.78 14.82
C PHE A 260 4.57 27.31 14.04
N VAL A 261 3.63 26.62 14.69
CA VAL A 261 2.35 26.20 14.09
C VAL A 261 1.59 27.43 13.60
N ARG A 262 1.43 28.44 14.44
CA ARG A 262 0.74 29.69 14.06
C ARG A 262 1.39 30.37 12.86
N TRP A 263 2.73 30.40 12.81
CA TRP A 263 3.45 30.98 11.69
C TRP A 263 3.36 30.15 10.40
N SER A 264 3.42 28.83 10.50
CA SER A 264 3.40 27.93 9.35
C SER A 264 1.97 27.59 8.85
N THR A 265 0.92 27.90 9.61
CA THR A 265 -0.48 27.61 9.27
C THR A 265 -0.85 27.93 7.81
N PRO A 266 -0.57 29.12 7.25
CA PRO A 266 -0.96 29.42 5.86
C PRO A 266 -0.25 28.54 4.82
N LEU A 267 1.03 28.20 5.05
CA LEU A 267 1.78 27.26 4.23
C LEU A 267 1.17 25.86 4.31
N ILE A 268 0.89 25.38 5.53
CA ILE A 268 0.28 24.07 5.78
C ILE A 268 -1.07 23.96 5.06
N VAL A 269 -1.92 25.00 5.14
CA VAL A 269 -3.20 25.09 4.43
C VAL A 269 -2.99 25.08 2.91
N GLY A 270 -2.01 25.84 2.41
CA GLY A 270 -1.63 25.86 0.99
C GLY A 270 -1.25 24.48 0.46
N ILE A 271 -0.33 23.78 1.16
CA ILE A 271 0.11 22.42 0.81
C ILE A 271 -1.07 21.43 0.89
N SER A 272 -1.93 21.55 1.91
CA SER A 272 -3.11 20.70 2.06
C SER A 272 -4.06 20.82 0.87
N ASN A 273 -4.33 22.05 0.43
CA ASN A 273 -5.17 22.31 -0.74
C ASN A 273 -4.53 21.76 -2.03
N LEU A 274 -3.20 21.78 -2.15
CA LEU A 274 -2.50 21.14 -3.27
C LEU A 274 -2.73 19.63 -3.28
N ILE A 275 -2.65 18.99 -2.10
CA ILE A 275 -2.93 17.56 -1.94
C ILE A 275 -4.40 17.26 -2.27
N PHE A 276 -5.34 18.07 -1.79
CA PHE A 276 -6.76 17.90 -2.13
C PHE A 276 -7.04 18.11 -3.62
N ALA A 277 -6.39 19.07 -4.26
CA ALA A 277 -6.43 19.24 -5.72
C ALA A 277 -5.92 17.98 -6.43
N SER A 278 -4.87 17.34 -5.92
CA SER A 278 -4.37 16.08 -6.48
C SER A 278 -5.39 14.95 -6.34
N PHE A 279 -6.12 14.86 -5.22
CA PHE A 279 -7.17 13.85 -5.02
C PHE A 279 -8.35 14.06 -5.95
N THR A 280 -8.87 15.30 -6.06
CA THR A 280 -9.95 15.60 -6.99
C THR A 280 -9.50 15.48 -8.45
N GLY A 281 -8.24 15.80 -8.75
CA GLY A 281 -7.63 15.61 -10.06
C GLY A 281 -7.53 14.14 -10.45
N LEU A 282 -7.07 13.30 -9.51
CA LEU A 282 -7.08 11.85 -9.66
C LEU A 282 -8.50 11.34 -9.91
N ARG A 283 -9.51 11.86 -9.18
CA ARG A 283 -10.91 11.50 -9.41
C ARG A 283 -11.36 11.83 -10.84
N VAL A 284 -10.97 12.98 -11.39
CA VAL A 284 -11.28 13.35 -12.78
C VAL A 284 -10.61 12.40 -13.78
N ALA A 285 -9.34 12.07 -13.57
CA ALA A 285 -8.62 11.13 -14.44
C ALA A 285 -9.24 9.72 -14.42
N LEU A 286 -9.68 9.28 -13.24
CA LEU A 286 -10.42 8.02 -13.08
C LEU A 286 -11.76 8.06 -13.81
N ASP A 287 -12.49 9.16 -13.72
CA ASP A 287 -13.80 9.34 -14.36
C ASP A 287 -13.71 9.29 -15.89
N GLN A 288 -12.65 9.87 -16.47
CA GLN A 288 -12.36 9.73 -17.90
C GLN A 288 -12.14 8.27 -18.31
N THR A 289 -11.50 7.49 -17.44
CA THR A 289 -11.28 6.06 -17.71
C THR A 289 -12.57 5.25 -17.52
N TYR A 290 -13.41 5.60 -16.56
CA TYR A 290 -14.73 4.99 -16.39
C TYR A 290 -15.65 5.23 -17.58
N ALA A 291 -15.64 6.43 -18.16
CA ALA A 291 -16.43 6.73 -19.35
C ALA A 291 -16.11 5.77 -20.52
N GLY A 292 -14.89 5.25 -20.59
CA GLY A 292 -14.49 4.21 -21.54
C GLY A 292 -14.78 2.77 -21.09
N THR A 293 -14.97 2.51 -19.79
CA THR A 293 -15.06 1.16 -19.19
C THR A 293 -16.45 0.81 -18.68
N ASP A 294 -17.46 1.65 -18.90
CA ASP A 294 -18.74 1.47 -18.23
C ASP A 294 -19.48 0.23 -18.77
N ASP A 295 -19.16 -0.90 -18.16
CA ASP A 295 -19.79 -2.19 -18.31
C ASP A 295 -21.27 -2.13 -17.93
N ASN A 296 -21.74 -1.08 -17.25
CA ASN A 296 -23.16 -0.80 -17.06
C ASN A 296 -23.77 -0.12 -18.27
N ARG A 297 -23.02 0.66 -19.04
CA ARG A 297 -23.45 1.17 -20.35
C ARG A 297 -23.46 0.02 -21.34
N ALA A 298 -22.39 -0.78 -21.36
CA ALA A 298 -22.31 -2.00 -22.15
C ALA A 298 -23.35 -3.02 -21.69
N GLN A 299 -23.58 -3.24 -20.39
CA GLN A 299 -24.64 -4.11 -19.87
C GLN A 299 -26.02 -3.50 -20.06
N ILE A 300 -26.33 -2.23 -19.86
CA ILE A 300 -27.69 -1.74 -20.19
C ILE A 300 -27.98 -1.91 -21.69
N ILE A 301 -26.93 -1.87 -22.53
CA ILE A 301 -26.96 -2.24 -23.95
C ILE A 301 -27.03 -3.79 -24.15
N LEU A 302 -26.34 -4.61 -23.33
CA LEU A 302 -26.12 -6.07 -23.48
C LEU A 302 -26.97 -6.98 -22.55
N SER A 303 -27.22 -6.59 -21.30
CA SER A 303 -28.17 -7.11 -20.28
C SER A 303 -29.64 -6.88 -20.62
N SER A 304 -29.94 -6.22 -21.74
CA SER A 304 -31.16 -6.57 -22.50
C SER A 304 -31.21 -8.07 -22.88
N ARG A 305 -30.11 -8.82 -22.71
CA ARG A 305 -29.93 -10.21 -23.10
C ARG A 305 -28.90 -10.97 -22.23
N SER A 306 -28.92 -10.99 -20.90
CA SER A 306 -27.88 -11.75 -20.16
C SER A 306 -28.04 -13.28 -20.22
N HIS A 307 -29.27 -13.80 -20.16
CA HIS A 307 -29.53 -15.23 -20.40
C HIS A 307 -29.59 -15.53 -21.91
N LEU A 308 -30.19 -14.61 -22.68
CA LEU A 308 -30.28 -14.73 -24.12
C LEU A 308 -28.92 -14.59 -24.79
N ASN A 309 -27.96 -13.75 -24.37
CA ASN A 309 -26.65 -13.58 -25.04
C ASN A 309 -25.64 -14.66 -24.72
N ARG A 310 -25.72 -15.43 -23.63
CA ARG A 310 -24.85 -16.61 -23.57
C ARG A 310 -25.27 -17.58 -24.68
N GLU A 311 -26.58 -17.79 -24.81
CA GLU A 311 -27.19 -18.53 -25.91
C GLU A 311 -27.10 -17.83 -27.27
N LEU A 312 -27.08 -16.49 -27.37
CA LEU A 312 -27.07 -15.71 -28.62
C LEU A 312 -25.65 -15.33 -29.02
N MET A 313 -24.67 -15.37 -28.12
CA MET A 313 -23.25 -15.35 -28.41
C MET A 313 -22.81 -16.76 -28.78
N ASP A 314 -23.29 -17.80 -28.12
CA ASP A 314 -23.12 -19.18 -28.57
C ASP A 314 -23.88 -19.43 -29.90
N HIS A 315 -25.07 -18.85 -30.08
CA HIS A 315 -25.84 -18.92 -31.33
C HIS A 315 -25.36 -17.93 -32.38
N ARG A 316 -24.74 -16.79 -32.05
CA ARG A 316 -24.02 -15.95 -33.03
C ARG A 316 -22.70 -16.58 -33.39
N ILE A 317 -21.98 -17.22 -32.48
CA ILE A 317 -20.80 -18.02 -32.80
C ILE A 317 -21.22 -19.21 -33.65
N ALA A 318 -22.35 -19.86 -33.37
CA ALA A 318 -22.90 -20.96 -34.18
C ALA A 318 -23.45 -20.48 -35.53
N ILE A 319 -24.18 -19.36 -35.61
CA ILE A 319 -24.66 -18.73 -36.84
C ILE A 319 -23.48 -18.17 -37.63
N LEU A 320 -22.47 -17.59 -36.98
CA LEU A 320 -21.25 -17.14 -37.65
C LEU A 320 -20.48 -18.35 -38.17
N ARG A 321 -20.36 -19.44 -37.41
CA ARG A 321 -19.78 -20.71 -37.90
C ARG A 321 -20.60 -21.31 -39.05
N ALA A 322 -21.92 -21.24 -38.98
CA ALA A 322 -22.82 -21.74 -40.03
C ALA A 322 -22.83 -20.84 -41.28
N ARG A 323 -22.75 -19.52 -41.12
CA ARG A 323 -22.59 -18.54 -42.21
C ARG A 323 -21.19 -18.61 -42.80
N LEU A 324 -20.15 -18.77 -42.00
CA LEU A 324 -18.80 -19.07 -42.47
C LEU A 324 -18.75 -20.39 -43.26
N ALA A 325 -19.59 -21.36 -42.91
CA ALA A 325 -19.70 -22.63 -43.64
C ALA A 325 -20.57 -22.54 -44.90
N ALA A 326 -21.42 -21.50 -45.03
CA ALA A 326 -22.39 -21.34 -46.11
C ALA A 326 -22.07 -20.21 -47.10
N GLU A 327 -21.28 -19.20 -46.73
CA GLU A 327 -20.90 -18.08 -47.60
C GLU A 327 -19.57 -18.34 -48.30
N THR A 328 -19.53 -17.99 -49.60
CA THR A 328 -18.32 -18.01 -50.41
C THR A 328 -17.21 -17.14 -49.80
N PRO A 329 -15.97 -17.64 -49.73
CA PRO A 329 -14.88 -17.01 -49.00
C PRO A 329 -14.47 -15.70 -49.68
N GLY A 330 -14.56 -14.57 -48.96
CA GLY A 330 -14.10 -13.29 -49.51
C GLY A 330 -14.11 -12.11 -48.55
N SER A 331 -15.29 -11.54 -48.25
CA SER A 331 -15.36 -10.18 -47.67
C SER A 331 -16.08 -10.03 -46.32
N GLN A 332 -17.16 -10.77 -46.02
CA GLN A 332 -17.89 -10.61 -44.75
C GLN A 332 -17.20 -11.26 -43.55
N VAL A 333 -16.52 -12.39 -43.78
CA VAL A 333 -15.75 -13.09 -42.75
C VAL A 333 -14.60 -12.21 -42.26
N GLN A 334 -13.93 -11.51 -43.18
CA GLN A 334 -12.85 -10.59 -42.84
C GLN A 334 -13.38 -9.41 -42.01
N LYS A 335 -14.47 -8.75 -42.43
CA LYS A 335 -15.09 -7.66 -41.64
C LYS A 335 -15.52 -8.09 -40.24
N THR A 336 -16.02 -9.30 -40.07
CA THR A 336 -16.44 -9.81 -38.75
C THR A 336 -15.24 -10.13 -37.87
N ARG A 337 -14.18 -10.69 -38.46
CA ARG A 337 -12.90 -10.96 -37.82
C ARG A 337 -12.21 -9.68 -37.37
N ASP A 338 -12.20 -8.66 -38.23
CA ASP A 338 -11.63 -7.34 -37.94
C ASP A 338 -12.39 -6.67 -36.78
N ARG A 339 -13.73 -6.75 -36.77
CA ARG A 339 -14.54 -6.25 -35.65
C ARG A 339 -14.26 -7.00 -34.34
N ALA A 340 -14.21 -8.33 -34.38
CA ALA A 340 -13.90 -9.13 -33.19
C ALA A 340 -12.49 -8.83 -32.64
N GLN A 341 -11.51 -8.64 -33.54
CA GLN A 341 -10.15 -8.25 -33.19
C GLN A 341 -10.10 -6.82 -32.62
N GLN A 342 -10.84 -5.88 -33.19
CA GLN A 342 -11.00 -4.53 -32.64
C GLN A 342 -11.60 -4.56 -31.22
N TYR A 343 -12.63 -5.39 -30.98
CA TYR A 343 -13.19 -5.56 -29.64
C TYR A 343 -12.17 -6.15 -28.66
N LEU A 344 -11.38 -7.14 -29.06
CA LEU A 344 -10.33 -7.72 -28.22
C LEU A 344 -9.21 -6.71 -27.94
N ILE A 345 -8.80 -5.92 -28.93
CA ILE A 345 -7.78 -4.87 -28.77
C ILE A 345 -8.31 -3.79 -27.83
N GLN A 346 -9.55 -3.33 -28.01
CA GLN A 346 -10.20 -2.36 -27.12
C GLN A 346 -10.29 -2.93 -25.70
N HIS A 347 -10.83 -4.14 -25.52
CA HIS A 347 -10.93 -4.77 -24.20
C HIS A 347 -9.55 -4.93 -23.53
N THR A 348 -8.53 -5.33 -24.28
CA THR A 348 -7.15 -5.43 -23.76
C THR A 348 -6.58 -4.06 -23.37
N ALA A 349 -6.82 -3.02 -24.18
CA ALA A 349 -6.41 -1.65 -23.87
C ALA A 349 -7.11 -1.13 -22.60
N HIS A 350 -8.42 -1.38 -22.47
CA HIS A 350 -9.19 -1.04 -21.27
C HIS A 350 -8.68 -1.77 -20.02
N MET A 351 -8.39 -3.07 -20.13
CA MET A 351 -7.81 -3.84 -19.02
C MET A 351 -6.43 -3.31 -18.59
N ARG A 352 -5.61 -2.84 -19.55
CA ARG A 352 -4.33 -2.19 -19.24
C ARG A 352 -4.53 -0.85 -18.53
N GLN A 353 -5.49 -0.04 -18.96
CA GLN A 353 -5.81 1.24 -18.30
C GLN A 353 -6.28 1.01 -16.85
N LEU A 354 -7.15 0.04 -16.63
CA LEU A 354 -7.63 -0.32 -15.29
C LEU A 354 -6.50 -0.82 -14.39
N SER A 355 -5.64 -1.69 -14.93
CA SER A 355 -4.42 -2.15 -14.24
C SER A 355 -3.51 -0.96 -13.87
N ASN A 356 -3.30 -0.01 -14.79
CA ASN A 356 -2.51 1.20 -14.51
C ASN A 356 -3.13 2.06 -13.41
N ILE A 357 -4.46 2.18 -13.36
CA ILE A 357 -5.16 2.87 -12.27
C ILE A 357 -4.89 2.20 -10.92
N VAL A 358 -5.08 0.88 -10.86
CA VAL A 358 -4.84 0.11 -9.63
C VAL A 358 -3.38 0.25 -9.20
N LYS A 359 -2.45 0.25 -10.15
CA LYS A 359 -1.02 0.50 -9.90
C LYS A 359 -0.77 1.89 -9.33
N ILE A 360 -1.32 2.94 -9.94
CA ILE A 360 -1.15 4.34 -9.46
C ILE A 360 -1.73 4.50 -8.06
N VAL A 361 -2.93 3.98 -7.81
CA VAL A 361 -3.60 4.05 -6.50
C VAL A 361 -2.83 3.24 -5.46
N GLY A 362 -2.40 2.02 -5.81
CA GLY A 362 -1.58 1.17 -4.95
C GLY A 362 -0.22 1.81 -4.63
N CYS A 363 0.41 2.44 -5.62
CA CYS A 363 1.64 3.22 -5.44
C CYS A 363 1.42 4.42 -4.51
N GLY A 364 0.32 5.17 -4.69
CA GLY A 364 -0.05 6.25 -3.78
C GLY A 364 -0.29 5.76 -2.35
N PHE A 365 -0.93 4.60 -2.19
CA PHE A 365 -1.16 3.99 -0.88
C PHE A 365 0.15 3.56 -0.21
N ILE A 366 1.05 2.90 -0.95
CA ILE A 366 2.41 2.56 -0.47
C ILE A 366 3.18 3.83 -0.12
N ALA A 367 3.09 4.87 -0.94
CA ALA A 367 3.76 6.13 -0.71
C ALA A 367 3.31 6.80 0.60
N ILE A 368 2.01 6.81 0.86
CA ILE A 368 1.47 7.41 2.10
C ILE A 368 1.74 6.53 3.31
N LEU A 369 1.64 5.20 3.20
CA LEU A 369 2.08 4.28 4.27
C LEU A 369 3.57 4.47 4.58
N GLY A 370 4.37 4.65 3.54
CA GLY A 370 5.74 5.06 3.62
C GLY A 370 5.91 6.35 4.39
N ALA A 371 5.25 7.44 3.96
CA ALA A 371 5.26 8.73 4.66
C ALA A 371 4.85 8.61 6.13
N LEU A 372 3.85 7.79 6.45
CA LEU A 372 3.41 7.55 7.81
C LEU A 372 4.48 6.82 8.63
N TYR A 373 5.11 5.80 8.05
CA TYR A 373 6.25 5.10 8.67
C TYR A 373 7.43 6.03 8.94
N ILE A 374 7.73 6.93 7.99
CA ILE A 374 8.76 7.96 8.16
C ILE A 374 8.44 8.85 9.34
N ALA A 375 7.19 9.30 9.42
CA ALA A 375 6.76 10.15 10.51
C ALA A 375 6.89 9.43 11.87
N PHE A 376 6.55 8.14 11.92
CA PHE A 376 6.79 7.30 13.11
C PHE A 376 8.26 7.10 13.46
N GLN A 377 9.18 7.17 12.50
CA GLN A 377 10.62 7.12 12.77
C GLN A 377 11.16 8.47 13.22
N LEU A 378 10.63 9.56 12.65
CA LEU A 378 10.95 10.93 13.07
C LEU A 378 10.57 11.19 14.53
N THR A 379 9.50 10.58 15.05
CA THR A 379 9.10 10.73 16.46
C THR A 379 10.04 10.07 17.45
N ALA A 380 10.90 9.13 17.01
CA ALA A 380 11.98 8.62 17.84
C ALA A 380 13.10 9.65 18.08
N ALA A 381 13.23 10.64 17.19
CA ALA A 381 14.07 11.80 17.43
C ALA A 381 13.21 12.82 18.17
N ASP A 382 13.23 12.80 19.52
CA ASP A 382 12.52 13.68 20.48
C ASP A 382 12.35 15.13 19.95
N SER A 383 11.38 15.33 19.06
CA SER A 383 11.16 16.59 18.39
C SER A 383 9.67 16.71 18.19
N HIS A 384 9.08 17.66 18.89
CA HIS A 384 7.65 17.95 18.83
C HIS A 384 7.16 18.22 17.39
N ILE A 385 8.04 18.75 16.52
CA ILE A 385 7.78 18.93 15.09
C ILE A 385 7.48 17.59 14.40
N ALA A 386 8.14 16.50 14.79
CA ALA A 386 7.87 15.17 14.25
C ALA A 386 6.46 14.69 14.61
N ASP A 387 6.00 14.92 15.85
CA ASP A 387 4.64 14.57 16.28
C ASP A 387 3.57 15.34 15.49
N MET A 388 3.83 16.63 15.21
CA MET A 388 3.00 17.43 14.32
C MET A 388 2.92 16.83 12.91
N VAL A 389 4.07 16.59 12.28
CA VAL A 389 4.15 16.04 10.92
C VAL A 389 3.50 14.67 10.86
N GLN A 390 3.68 13.84 11.89
CA GLN A 390 3.02 12.54 12.04
C GLN A 390 1.51 12.65 12.14
N SER A 391 0.99 13.56 12.98
CA SER A 391 -0.44 13.78 13.13
C SER A 391 -1.07 14.25 11.81
N PHE A 392 -0.40 15.15 11.11
CA PHE A 392 -0.81 15.65 9.81
C PHE A 392 -0.82 14.54 8.74
N LEU A 393 0.30 13.81 8.58
CA LEU A 393 0.41 12.69 7.64
C LEU A 393 -0.59 11.57 7.96
N GLY A 394 -0.82 11.28 9.24
CA GLY A 394 -1.85 10.35 9.69
C GLY A 394 -3.25 10.79 9.27
N ALA A 395 -3.56 12.07 9.39
CA ALA A 395 -4.85 12.61 8.95
C ALA A 395 -4.99 12.61 7.41
N PHE A 396 -3.92 12.88 6.66
CA PHE A 396 -3.91 12.69 5.19
C PHE A 396 -4.12 11.24 4.82
N PHE A 397 -3.48 10.31 5.51
CA PHE A 397 -3.67 8.88 5.29
C PHE A 397 -5.12 8.47 5.52
N LEU A 398 -5.72 8.85 6.63
CA LEU A 398 -7.13 8.55 6.91
C LEU A 398 -8.07 9.16 5.86
N THR A 399 -7.81 10.40 5.45
CA THR A 399 -8.60 11.09 4.44
C THR A 399 -8.41 10.46 3.07
N PHE A 400 -7.19 10.04 2.72
CA PHE A 400 -6.90 9.32 1.50
C PHE A 400 -7.59 7.96 1.49
N VAL A 401 -7.55 7.20 2.59
CA VAL A 401 -8.28 5.93 2.72
C VAL A 401 -9.79 6.15 2.56
N ALA A 402 -10.35 7.16 3.22
CA ALA A 402 -11.77 7.51 3.07
C ALA A 402 -12.09 7.94 1.63
N PHE A 403 -11.22 8.74 1.01
CA PHE A 403 -11.35 9.17 -0.38
C PHE A 403 -11.29 7.98 -1.34
N ILE A 404 -10.36 7.04 -1.16
CA ILE A 404 -10.26 5.82 -1.96
C ILE A 404 -11.53 5.00 -1.75
N PHE A 405 -11.96 4.79 -0.51
CA PHE A 405 -13.18 4.03 -0.24
C PHE A 405 -14.41 4.65 -0.92
N VAL A 406 -14.62 5.97 -0.79
CA VAL A 406 -15.76 6.69 -1.40
C VAL A 406 -15.66 6.72 -2.92
N SER A 407 -14.49 7.07 -3.47
CA SER A 407 -14.28 7.21 -4.91
C SER A 407 -14.34 5.84 -5.60
N PHE A 408 -13.73 4.83 -5.00
CA PHE A 408 -13.67 3.51 -5.57
C PHE A 408 -14.86 2.65 -5.18
N ASN A 409 -15.83 3.05 -4.36
CA ASN A 409 -16.93 2.15 -3.99
C ASN A 409 -17.68 1.57 -5.22
N ARG A 410 -18.01 2.42 -6.22
CA ARG A 410 -18.62 1.95 -7.48
C ARG A 410 -17.67 1.02 -8.24
N LEU A 411 -16.40 1.42 -8.32
CA LEU A 411 -15.40 0.63 -9.02
C LEU A 411 -15.13 -0.70 -8.30
N TRP A 412 -15.10 -0.72 -6.98
CA TRP A 412 -14.88 -1.88 -6.15
C TRP A 412 -16.01 -2.88 -6.33
N GLN A 413 -17.26 -2.44 -6.46
CA GLN A 413 -18.37 -3.34 -6.77
C GLN A 413 -18.23 -3.94 -8.18
N ALA A 414 -17.86 -3.13 -9.18
CA ALA A 414 -17.67 -3.59 -10.55
C ALA A 414 -16.41 -4.47 -10.71
N MET A 415 -15.33 -4.10 -10.04
CA MET A 415 -14.03 -4.74 -10.07
C MET A 415 -13.92 -5.86 -9.06
N SER A 416 -14.74 -5.98 -8.02
CA SER A 416 -14.56 -7.01 -6.99
C SER A 416 -14.47 -8.41 -7.62
N SER A 417 -15.32 -8.70 -8.60
CA SER A 417 -15.25 -9.94 -9.38
C SER A 417 -13.96 -10.05 -10.20
N TRP A 418 -13.55 -8.99 -10.89
CA TRP A 418 -12.33 -8.98 -11.71
C TRP A 418 -11.02 -8.99 -10.89
N LEU A 419 -10.96 -8.22 -9.81
CA LEU A 419 -9.91 -8.23 -8.79
C LEU A 419 -9.80 -9.64 -8.25
N GLN A 420 -10.91 -10.30 -7.91
CA GLN A 420 -10.89 -11.70 -7.50
C GLN A 420 -10.20 -12.63 -8.51
N ASP A 421 -10.20 -12.28 -9.80
CA ASP A 421 -9.52 -13.04 -10.86
C ASP A 421 -8.05 -12.68 -11.05
N LEU A 422 -7.62 -11.46 -10.69
CA LEU A 422 -6.23 -11.04 -10.81
C LEU A 422 -5.30 -11.95 -9.97
N PRO A 423 -4.23 -12.50 -10.57
CA PRO A 423 -3.26 -13.34 -9.85
C PRO A 423 -2.67 -12.65 -8.62
N LEU A 424 -2.46 -11.34 -8.73
CA LEU A 424 -1.95 -10.49 -7.67
C LEU A 424 -2.89 -10.38 -6.47
N TRP A 425 -4.17 -10.18 -6.75
CA TRP A 425 -5.18 -10.09 -5.70
C TRP A 425 -5.39 -11.45 -5.06
N LYS A 426 -5.40 -12.54 -5.85
CA LYS A 426 -5.37 -13.91 -5.30
C LYS A 426 -4.15 -14.12 -4.39
N SER A 427 -2.99 -13.60 -4.79
CA SER A 427 -1.78 -13.64 -3.97
C SER A 427 -1.91 -12.77 -2.71
N ALA A 428 -2.47 -11.55 -2.81
CA ALA A 428 -2.68 -10.64 -1.69
C ALA A 428 -3.72 -11.18 -0.69
N VAL A 429 -4.85 -11.68 -1.17
CA VAL A 429 -5.85 -12.40 -0.37
C VAL A 429 -5.25 -13.67 0.22
N GLY A 430 -4.42 -14.39 -0.53
CA GLY A 430 -3.64 -15.52 -0.04
C GLY A 430 -2.71 -15.13 1.11
N LEU A 431 -2.03 -13.98 1.00
CA LEU A 431 -1.19 -13.41 2.05
C LEU A 431 -2.02 -12.97 3.26
N CYS A 432 -3.14 -12.28 3.09
CA CYS A 432 -4.03 -11.87 4.19
C CYS A 432 -4.72 -13.06 4.87
N SER A 433 -5.00 -14.13 4.12
CA SER A 433 -5.56 -15.38 4.65
C SER A 433 -4.51 -16.33 5.22
N SER A 434 -3.23 -16.04 5.03
CA SER A 434 -2.14 -16.83 5.58
C SER A 434 -2.15 -16.81 7.11
N THR A 435 -1.66 -17.89 7.70
CA THR A 435 -1.65 -18.05 9.17
C THR A 435 -0.78 -17.00 9.86
N TRP A 436 0.32 -16.56 9.25
CA TRP A 436 1.18 -15.52 9.82
C TRP A 436 0.50 -14.15 9.82
N ALA A 437 -0.24 -13.80 8.76
CA ALA A 437 -0.98 -12.53 8.69
C ALA A 437 -2.15 -12.52 9.67
N ARG A 438 -2.90 -13.63 9.77
CA ARG A 438 -3.94 -13.81 10.80
C ARG A 438 -3.35 -13.72 12.21
N ALA A 439 -2.17 -14.28 12.46
CA ALA A 439 -1.49 -14.19 13.75
C ALA A 439 -1.03 -12.76 14.06
N ALA A 440 -0.51 -12.03 13.08
CA ALA A 440 -0.16 -10.61 13.24
C ALA A 440 -1.39 -9.76 13.58
N LEU A 441 -2.48 -9.94 12.83
CA LEU A 441 -3.76 -9.30 13.12
C LEU A 441 -4.28 -9.67 14.52
N LEU A 442 -4.20 -10.95 14.89
CA LEU A 442 -4.59 -11.42 16.22
C LEU A 442 -3.75 -10.74 17.30
N CYS A 443 -2.41 -10.67 17.15
CA CYS A 443 -1.55 -10.01 18.11
C CYS A 443 -1.98 -8.57 18.34
N LEU A 444 -2.31 -7.82 17.27
CA LEU A 444 -2.78 -6.44 17.35
C LEU A 444 -4.18 -6.30 17.98
N VAL A 445 -5.11 -7.20 17.65
CA VAL A 445 -6.53 -7.10 18.05
C VAL A 445 -6.81 -7.72 19.42
N VAL A 446 -6.00 -8.67 19.91
CA VAL A 446 -6.21 -9.36 21.19
C VAL A 446 -6.49 -8.42 22.38
N PRO A 447 -5.76 -7.30 22.59
CA PRO A 447 -6.08 -6.37 23.67
C PRO A 447 -7.47 -5.73 23.56
N LEU A 448 -7.97 -5.57 22.33
CA LEU A 448 -9.28 -4.97 22.03
C LEU A 448 -10.41 -6.00 22.03
N PHE A 449 -10.07 -7.30 22.00
CA PHE A 449 -11.04 -8.38 21.86
C PHE A 449 -12.11 -8.42 22.96
N PRO A 450 -11.80 -8.27 24.27
CA PRO A 450 -12.83 -8.24 25.32
C PRO A 450 -13.82 -7.09 25.11
N LEU A 451 -13.32 -5.92 24.71
CA LEU A 451 -14.16 -4.76 24.42
C LEU A 451 -15.10 -5.03 23.24
N ILE A 452 -14.60 -5.62 22.15
CA ILE A 452 -15.40 -5.99 20.97
C ILE A 452 -16.51 -6.98 21.35
N VAL A 453 -16.21 -7.99 22.16
CA VAL A 453 -17.18 -9.00 22.61
C VAL A 453 -18.26 -8.38 23.50
N VAL A 454 -17.88 -7.55 24.47
CA VAL A 454 -18.83 -6.84 25.35
C VAL A 454 -19.73 -5.91 24.54
N LEU A 455 -19.16 -5.11 23.63
CA LEU A 455 -19.92 -4.23 22.76
C LEU A 455 -20.89 -5.01 21.86
N SER A 456 -20.47 -6.15 21.33
CA SER A 456 -21.34 -7.04 20.56
C SER A 456 -22.48 -7.63 21.40
N ALA A 457 -22.18 -8.09 22.62
CA ALA A 457 -23.19 -8.65 23.51
C ALA A 457 -24.23 -7.61 23.95
N LEU A 458 -23.78 -6.40 24.28
CA LEU A 458 -24.65 -5.27 24.61
C LEU A 458 -25.52 -4.88 23.41
N ASN A 459 -24.94 -4.81 22.20
CA ASN A 459 -25.69 -4.53 20.98
C ASN A 459 -26.76 -5.62 20.75
N GLN A 460 -26.39 -6.90 20.87
CA GLN A 460 -27.35 -7.99 20.73
C GLN A 460 -28.45 -7.96 21.81
N ALA A 461 -28.15 -7.60 23.05
CA ALA A 461 -29.15 -7.42 24.10
C ALA A 461 -30.16 -6.32 23.72
N VAL A 462 -29.68 -5.20 23.18
CA VAL A 462 -30.55 -4.12 22.68
C VAL A 462 -31.40 -4.59 21.50
N ARG A 463 -30.85 -5.37 20.56
CA ARG A 463 -31.64 -6.00 19.47
C ARG A 463 -32.74 -6.90 20.00
N CYS A 464 -32.46 -7.70 21.03
CA CYS A 464 -33.46 -8.58 21.66
C CYS A 464 -34.58 -7.78 22.33
N VAL A 465 -34.25 -6.67 23.02
CA VAL A 465 -35.23 -5.76 23.60
C VAL A 465 -36.11 -5.12 22.51
N ARG A 466 -35.55 -4.86 21.32
CA ARG A 466 -36.29 -4.37 20.14
C ARG A 466 -37.12 -5.45 19.42
N GLY A 467 -37.18 -6.67 19.94
CA GLY A 467 -38.00 -7.77 19.40
C GLY A 467 -37.28 -8.72 18.44
N HIS A 468 -35.97 -8.58 18.23
CA HIS A 468 -35.19 -9.52 17.41
C HIS A 468 -34.79 -10.76 18.23
N LYS A 469 -35.57 -11.83 18.15
CA LYS A 469 -35.38 -13.07 18.93
C LYS A 469 -34.54 -14.09 18.17
N ASP A 470 -33.22 -13.86 18.11
CA ASP A 470 -32.27 -14.80 17.49
C ASP A 470 -31.73 -15.86 18.45
N GLY A 471 -32.07 -15.81 19.75
CA GLY A 471 -31.58 -16.74 20.78
C GLY A 471 -30.07 -16.68 21.05
N ARG A 472 -29.32 -15.82 20.34
CA ARG A 472 -27.87 -15.67 20.42
C ARG A 472 -27.47 -14.51 21.32
N CYS A 473 -26.34 -14.64 22.02
CA CYS A 473 -25.78 -13.60 22.91
C CYS A 473 -24.90 -12.56 22.19
N LEU A 474 -24.45 -12.83 20.95
CA LEU A 474 -23.58 -11.95 20.16
C LEU A 474 -24.27 -11.54 18.86
N THR A 475 -23.86 -10.40 18.30
CA THR A 475 -24.35 -9.97 16.99
C THR A 475 -23.91 -10.94 15.88
N ASP A 476 -24.75 -11.12 14.86
CA ASP A 476 -24.50 -12.06 13.76
C ASP A 476 -23.14 -11.86 13.06
N ARG A 477 -22.64 -10.61 13.01
CA ARG A 477 -21.31 -10.30 12.46
C ARG A 477 -20.18 -10.88 13.28
N VAL A 478 -20.18 -10.56 14.56
CA VAL A 478 -19.15 -11.02 15.49
C VAL A 478 -19.28 -12.54 15.62
N HIS A 479 -20.50 -13.07 15.70
CA HIS A 479 -20.75 -14.51 15.65
C HIS A 479 -20.18 -15.16 14.38
N THR A 480 -20.41 -14.61 13.19
CA THR A 480 -19.84 -15.14 11.93
C THR A 480 -18.31 -15.09 11.94
N MET A 481 -17.72 -14.01 12.45
CA MET A 481 -16.26 -13.94 12.65
C MET A 481 -15.78 -15.01 13.63
N PHE A 482 -16.48 -15.23 14.75
CA PHE A 482 -16.17 -16.28 15.71
C PHE A 482 -16.30 -17.68 15.08
N VAL A 483 -17.37 -17.94 14.33
CA VAL A 483 -17.57 -19.20 13.61
C VAL A 483 -16.42 -19.41 12.62
N GLN A 484 -16.05 -18.40 11.85
CA GLN A 484 -14.88 -18.48 10.96
C GLN A 484 -13.58 -18.73 11.73
N MET A 485 -13.37 -18.04 12.85
CA MET A 485 -12.21 -18.21 13.73
C MET A 485 -12.13 -19.61 14.34
N VAL A 486 -13.27 -20.24 14.69
CA VAL A 486 -13.31 -21.62 15.20
C VAL A 486 -12.72 -22.61 14.20
N HIS A 487 -12.88 -22.36 12.90
CA HIS A 487 -12.33 -23.20 11.83
C HIS A 487 -10.85 -22.90 11.50
N TRP A 488 -10.22 -21.95 12.19
CA TRP A 488 -8.81 -21.65 11.96
C TRP A 488 -7.90 -22.73 12.53
N GLU A 489 -6.71 -22.85 11.93
CA GLU A 489 -5.66 -23.73 12.39
C GLU A 489 -4.96 -23.18 13.64
N TRP A 490 -5.68 -23.14 14.77
CA TRP A 490 -5.26 -22.50 16.02
C TRP A 490 -3.87 -22.91 16.51
N VAL A 491 -3.48 -24.16 16.29
CA VAL A 491 -2.15 -24.68 16.66
C VAL A 491 -1.03 -23.99 15.86
N SER A 492 -1.25 -23.78 14.56
CA SER A 492 -0.32 -23.05 13.69
C SER A 492 -0.36 -21.56 13.99
N LEU A 493 -1.57 -21.01 14.18
CA LEU A 493 -1.80 -19.60 14.51
C LEU A 493 -1.10 -19.19 15.80
N ALA A 494 -1.24 -19.97 16.88
CA ALA A 494 -0.57 -19.71 18.15
C ALA A 494 0.96 -19.77 18.00
N SER A 495 1.47 -20.72 17.21
CA SER A 495 2.92 -20.81 16.91
C SER A 495 3.44 -19.55 16.20
N TRP A 496 2.67 -19.00 15.25
CA TRP A 496 3.00 -17.74 14.58
C TRP A 496 2.81 -16.52 15.48
N ALA A 497 1.87 -16.54 16.41
CA ALA A 497 1.67 -15.47 17.38
C ALA A 497 2.89 -15.27 18.28
N TYR A 498 3.58 -16.34 18.69
CA TYR A 498 4.89 -16.21 19.39
C TYR A 498 5.90 -15.43 18.55
N ILE A 499 6.02 -15.76 17.25
CA ILE A 499 6.98 -15.10 16.36
C ILE A 499 6.62 -13.62 16.20
N MET A 500 5.35 -13.32 15.94
CA MET A 500 4.89 -11.93 15.78
C MET A 500 5.07 -11.12 17.05
N ALA A 501 4.76 -11.69 18.22
CA ALA A 501 5.01 -11.05 19.50
C ALA A 501 6.50 -10.77 19.75
N VAL A 502 7.38 -11.72 19.42
CA VAL A 502 8.84 -11.51 19.49
C VAL A 502 9.30 -10.41 18.54
N VAL A 503 8.82 -10.40 17.29
CA VAL A 503 9.12 -9.33 16.33
C VAL A 503 8.66 -7.97 16.86
N MET A 504 7.44 -7.88 17.43
CA MET A 504 6.93 -6.65 18.04
C MET A 504 7.80 -6.16 19.21
N MET A 505 8.28 -7.07 20.07
CA MET A 505 9.19 -6.72 21.16
C MET A 505 10.55 -6.26 20.64
N LEU A 506 11.15 -7.03 19.72
CA LEU A 506 12.45 -6.71 19.13
C LEU A 506 12.43 -5.35 18.41
N TYR A 507 11.33 -5.00 17.75
CA TYR A 507 11.16 -3.70 17.10
C TYR A 507 11.34 -2.52 18.07
N LYS A 508 10.90 -2.65 19.33
CA LYS A 508 11.07 -1.62 20.37
C LYS A 508 12.42 -1.72 21.09
N VAL A 509 12.92 -2.93 21.29
CA VAL A 509 14.10 -3.19 22.12
C VAL A 509 15.41 -3.00 21.35
N ILE A 510 15.48 -3.39 20.06
CA ILE A 510 16.70 -3.30 19.25
C ILE A 510 17.24 -1.86 19.13
N PRO A 511 16.43 -0.83 18.82
CA PRO A 511 16.92 0.55 18.69
C PRO A 511 17.62 1.06 19.97
N LEU A 512 17.11 0.66 21.14
CA LEU A 512 17.69 1.02 22.43
C LEU A 512 19.12 0.47 22.58
N PHE A 513 19.29 -0.82 22.29
CA PHE A 513 20.62 -1.45 22.32
C PHE A 513 21.56 -0.92 21.24
N ILE A 514 21.03 -0.58 20.06
CA ILE A 514 21.81 0.08 19.01
C ILE A 514 22.32 1.42 19.51
N ASN A 515 21.50 2.24 20.18
CA ASN A 515 21.95 3.53 20.70
C ASN A 515 23.09 3.38 21.72
N VAL A 516 22.98 2.41 22.64
CA VAL A 516 24.06 2.08 23.59
C VAL A 516 25.33 1.66 22.86
N LEU A 517 25.20 0.77 21.87
CA LEU A 517 26.34 0.31 21.08
C LEU A 517 27.00 1.48 20.34
N LEU A 518 26.22 2.37 19.73
CA LEU A 518 26.73 3.53 19.00
C LEU A 518 27.41 4.55 19.93
N ALA A 519 26.87 4.80 21.13
CA ALA A 519 27.52 5.65 22.13
C ALA A 519 28.85 5.05 22.59
N TRP A 520 28.89 3.73 22.82
CA TRP A 520 30.13 3.03 23.15
C TRP A 520 31.15 3.10 22.01
N LEU A 521 30.71 2.85 20.77
CA LEU A 521 31.57 3.01 19.59
C LEU A 521 32.12 4.44 19.49
N ASN A 522 31.31 5.47 19.79
CA ASN A 522 31.78 6.85 19.81
C ASN A 522 32.91 7.05 20.84
N SER A 523 32.78 6.53 22.06
CA SER A 523 33.83 6.64 23.10
C SER A 523 35.16 5.99 22.68
N VAL A 524 35.10 4.86 21.97
CA VAL A 524 36.31 4.17 21.46
C VAL A 524 36.99 4.99 20.37
N VAL A 525 36.20 5.70 19.56
CA VAL A 525 36.70 6.43 18.39
C VAL A 525 37.36 7.74 18.75
N GLU A 526 36.98 8.39 19.85
CA GLU A 526 37.52 9.68 20.28
C GLU A 526 39.04 9.69 20.51
N HIS A 527 39.65 8.52 20.73
CA HIS A 527 41.11 8.39 20.93
C HIS A 527 41.90 8.05 19.66
N LEU A 528 41.23 7.82 18.53
CA LEU A 528 41.87 7.40 17.29
C LEU A 528 42.27 8.60 16.43
N PRO A 529 43.40 8.54 15.71
CA PRO A 529 43.70 9.53 14.66
C PRO A 529 42.66 9.45 13.55
N PHE A 530 42.43 10.53 12.80
CA PHE A 530 41.37 10.60 11.79
C PHE A 530 41.37 9.42 10.78
N ALA A 531 42.55 8.96 10.33
CA ALA A 531 42.64 7.76 9.48
C ALA A 531 42.15 6.48 10.19
N GLY A 532 42.45 6.35 11.49
CA GLY A 532 41.93 5.28 12.34
C GLY A 532 40.42 5.37 12.52
N ILE A 533 39.85 6.57 12.64
CA ILE A 533 38.40 6.81 12.69
C ILE A 533 37.72 6.29 11.41
N LEU A 534 38.27 6.60 10.23
CA LEU A 534 37.74 6.14 8.95
C LEU A 534 37.82 4.60 8.84
N GLY A 535 38.98 4.02 9.16
CA GLY A 535 39.18 2.57 9.11
C GLY A 535 38.27 1.82 10.09
N PHE A 536 38.13 2.33 11.32
CA PHE A 536 37.25 1.76 12.33
C PHE A 536 35.78 1.86 11.93
N THR A 537 35.33 3.04 11.48
CA THR A 537 33.93 3.26 11.05
C THR A 537 33.58 2.33 9.89
N PHE A 538 34.51 2.14 8.94
CA PHE A 538 34.34 1.18 7.85
C PHE A 538 34.24 -0.26 8.37
N ALA A 539 35.15 -0.70 9.24
CA ALA A 539 35.15 -2.07 9.78
C ALA A 539 33.90 -2.37 10.64
N ALA A 540 33.54 -1.46 11.55
CA ALA A 540 32.34 -1.58 12.37
C ALA A 540 31.07 -1.59 11.51
N GLY A 541 30.97 -0.67 10.55
CA GLY A 541 29.89 -0.63 9.57
C GLY A 541 29.78 -1.94 8.77
N MET A 542 30.90 -2.51 8.34
CA MET A 542 30.93 -3.78 7.62
C MET A 542 30.37 -4.92 8.47
N VAL A 543 30.79 -5.03 9.74
CA VAL A 543 30.27 -6.03 10.67
C VAL A 543 28.77 -5.86 10.88
N LEU A 544 28.31 -4.62 11.12
CA LEU A 544 26.90 -4.30 11.32
C LEU A 544 26.06 -4.64 10.07
N PHE A 545 26.54 -4.36 8.87
CA PHE A 545 25.87 -4.77 7.63
C PHE A 545 25.81 -6.28 7.44
N MET A 546 26.73 -7.06 8.01
CA MET A 546 26.65 -8.53 7.94
C MET A 546 25.56 -9.09 8.87
N LEU A 547 25.05 -8.30 9.82
CA LEU A 547 23.99 -8.70 10.74
C LEU A 547 22.61 -8.47 10.09
N PRO A 548 21.81 -9.52 9.88
CA PRO A 548 20.48 -9.39 9.28
C PRO A 548 19.51 -8.39 9.95
N PRO A 549 19.48 -8.25 11.30
CA PRO A 549 18.50 -7.38 11.96
C PRO A 549 18.93 -5.90 12.00
N VAL A 550 20.17 -5.57 11.62
CA VAL A 550 20.66 -4.19 11.71
C VAL A 550 20.32 -3.44 10.43
N PRO A 551 19.48 -2.39 10.49
CA PRO A 551 19.18 -1.59 9.31
C PRO A 551 20.39 -0.71 8.95
N GLY A 552 20.54 -0.36 7.67
CA GLY A 552 21.62 0.50 7.19
C GLY A 552 21.62 1.94 7.72
N PRO A 553 20.46 2.62 7.86
CA PRO A 553 20.41 4.04 8.24
C PRO A 553 21.16 4.45 9.53
N PRO A 554 21.08 3.72 10.66
CA PRO A 554 21.88 4.02 11.84
C PRO A 554 23.39 4.06 11.60
N ILE A 555 23.92 3.24 10.68
CA ILE A 555 25.36 3.18 10.38
C ILE A 555 25.80 4.47 9.67
N TYR A 556 25.03 4.93 8.69
CA TYR A 556 25.34 6.17 7.96
C TYR A 556 25.17 7.41 8.83
N LEU A 557 24.15 7.42 9.70
CA LEU A 557 23.93 8.48 10.68
C LEU A 557 25.08 8.55 11.68
N PHE A 558 25.54 7.40 12.19
CA PHE A 558 26.73 7.30 13.05
C PHE A 558 27.99 7.80 12.34
N GLY A 559 28.21 7.39 11.08
CA GLY A 559 29.32 7.89 10.28
C GLY A 559 29.32 9.42 10.20
N GLY A 560 28.15 10.03 9.96
CA GLY A 560 27.99 11.48 9.92
C GLY A 560 28.31 12.18 11.24
N LEU A 561 27.87 11.60 12.37
CA LEU A 561 28.18 12.13 13.71
C LEU A 561 29.70 12.11 13.99
N VAL A 562 30.36 11.02 13.66
CA VAL A 562 31.74 10.75 14.09
C VAL A 562 32.77 11.38 13.15
N ILE A 563 32.62 11.21 11.83
CA ILE A 563 33.62 11.63 10.84
C ILE A 563 33.63 13.15 10.70
N SER A 564 32.45 13.78 10.68
CA SER A 564 32.34 15.24 10.54
C SER A 564 32.85 15.99 11.77
N LYS A 565 32.77 15.38 12.97
CA LYS A 565 33.34 15.93 14.22
C LYS A 565 34.86 16.00 14.21
N HIS A 566 35.53 14.96 13.69
CA HIS A 566 36.98 14.79 13.82
C HIS A 566 37.78 15.11 12.55
N CYS A 567 37.14 15.65 11.51
CA CYS A 567 37.81 15.94 10.25
C CYS A 567 38.77 17.14 10.37
N PRO A 568 40.09 16.96 10.12
CA PRO A 568 41.06 18.06 10.24
C PRO A 568 40.89 19.13 9.15
N TYR A 569 40.20 18.81 8.06
CA TYR A 569 39.93 19.73 6.95
C TYR A 569 38.66 20.57 7.17
N GLY A 570 37.98 20.40 8.30
CA GLY A 570 36.76 21.11 8.65
C GLY A 570 35.48 20.32 8.36
N PHE A 571 34.38 20.86 8.86
CA PHE A 571 33.07 20.21 8.91
C PHE A 571 32.57 19.72 7.54
N TRP A 572 32.56 20.59 6.53
CA TRP A 572 32.03 20.25 5.20
C TRP A 572 32.85 19.20 4.46
N TRP A 573 34.18 19.22 4.61
CA TRP A 573 35.05 18.17 4.12
C TRP A 573 34.79 16.85 4.85
N GLY A 574 34.53 16.91 6.16
CA GLY A 574 34.07 15.77 6.95
C GLY A 574 32.79 15.15 6.40
N CYS A 575 31.77 15.96 6.10
CA CYS A 575 30.53 15.50 5.46
C CYS A 575 30.80 14.80 4.11
N GLY A 576 31.62 15.41 3.24
CA GLY A 576 31.96 14.84 1.94
C GLY A 576 32.72 13.51 2.03
N ILE A 577 33.71 13.42 2.93
CA ILE A 577 34.46 12.19 3.20
C ILE A 577 33.53 11.12 3.78
N CYS A 578 32.63 11.49 4.68
CA CYS A 578 31.64 10.58 5.25
C CYS A 578 30.71 9.99 4.18
N ILE A 579 30.18 10.82 3.28
CA ILE A 579 29.31 10.36 2.18
C ILE A 579 30.05 9.37 1.28
N LEU A 580 31.29 9.68 0.91
CA LEU A 580 32.12 8.79 0.09
C LEU A 580 32.40 7.46 0.82
N LEU A 581 32.78 7.52 2.10
CA LEU A 581 33.04 6.33 2.90
C LEU A 581 31.77 5.46 3.04
N CYS A 582 30.61 6.06 3.30
CA CYS A 582 29.32 5.36 3.41
C CYS A 582 28.95 4.69 2.08
N MET A 583 29.21 5.34 0.95
CA MET A 583 28.99 4.77 -0.37
C MET A 583 29.89 3.56 -0.62
N THR A 584 31.20 3.69 -0.35
CA THR A 584 32.16 2.57 -0.48
C THR A 584 31.78 1.42 0.45
N LEU A 585 31.42 1.73 1.69
CA LEU A 585 30.97 0.76 2.70
C LEU A 585 29.75 -0.03 2.20
N LYS A 586 28.72 0.68 1.70
CA LYS A 586 27.49 0.08 1.18
C LYS A 586 27.77 -0.86 0.01
N LEU A 587 28.54 -0.42 -1.00
CA LEU A 587 28.85 -1.25 -2.16
C LEU A 587 29.70 -2.48 -1.77
N SER A 588 30.63 -2.32 -0.83
CA SER A 588 31.45 -3.42 -0.30
C SER A 588 30.60 -4.44 0.47
N ALA A 589 29.69 -3.96 1.32
CA ALA A 589 28.74 -4.79 2.04
C ALA A 589 27.84 -5.59 1.09
N CYS A 590 27.27 -4.94 0.07
CA CYS A 590 26.48 -5.61 -0.96
C CYS A 590 27.29 -6.72 -1.66
N ALA A 591 28.55 -6.46 -2.01
CA ALA A 591 29.40 -7.44 -2.68
C ALA A 591 29.70 -8.66 -1.80
N ILE A 592 30.05 -8.43 -0.53
CA ILE A 592 30.34 -9.50 0.43
C ILE A 592 29.06 -10.29 0.76
N GLN A 593 27.93 -9.62 0.96
CA GLN A 593 26.63 -10.29 1.18
C GLN A 593 26.23 -11.13 -0.03
N GLN A 594 26.40 -10.62 -1.25
CA GLN A 594 26.03 -11.35 -2.47
C GLN A 594 26.94 -12.56 -2.70
N LYS A 595 28.27 -12.38 -2.67
CA LYS A 595 29.23 -13.44 -3.00
C LYS A 595 29.61 -14.32 -1.81
N GLY A 596 29.91 -13.71 -0.68
CA GLY A 596 30.35 -14.41 0.53
C GLY A 596 29.22 -15.15 1.25
N ILE A 597 27.99 -14.65 1.18
CA ILE A 597 26.85 -15.26 1.89
C ILE A 597 25.85 -15.83 0.88
N GLY A 598 25.27 -14.98 0.03
CA GLY A 598 24.17 -15.32 -0.87
C GLY A 598 24.48 -16.49 -1.80
N GLU A 599 25.61 -16.47 -2.49
CA GLU A 599 26.00 -17.54 -3.41
C GLU A 599 26.27 -18.87 -2.67
N LEU A 600 26.91 -18.82 -1.50
CA LEU A 600 27.12 -20.01 -0.66
C LEU A 600 25.81 -20.60 -0.16
N LEU A 601 24.86 -19.75 0.26
CA LEU A 601 23.53 -20.18 0.68
C LEU A 601 22.69 -20.68 -0.51
N GLY A 602 22.88 -20.08 -1.69
CA GLY A 602 22.25 -20.47 -2.95
C GLY A 602 22.60 -21.90 -3.38
N ASN A 603 23.75 -22.43 -2.95
CA ASN A 603 24.10 -23.83 -3.22
C ASN A 603 23.28 -24.84 -2.40
N ARG A 604 22.56 -24.39 -1.35
CA ARG A 604 21.73 -25.26 -0.51
C ARG A 604 20.29 -25.25 -1.02
N GLN A 605 19.83 -26.39 -1.56
CA GLN A 605 18.44 -26.56 -2.03
C GLN A 605 17.40 -26.17 -0.98
N GLY A 606 17.60 -26.52 0.29
CA GLY A 606 16.67 -26.15 1.36
C GLY A 606 16.53 -24.63 1.57
N ILE A 607 17.59 -23.87 1.32
CA ILE A 607 17.52 -22.39 1.39
C ILE A 607 16.83 -21.84 0.15
N ARG A 608 17.18 -22.33 -1.05
CA ARG A 608 16.47 -21.96 -2.29
C ARG A 608 14.97 -22.22 -2.20
N HIS A 609 14.58 -23.35 -1.60
CA HIS A 609 13.19 -23.71 -1.31
C HIS A 609 12.53 -22.73 -0.35
N ALA A 610 13.19 -22.43 0.79
CA ALA A 610 12.67 -21.48 1.78
C ALA A 610 12.52 -20.06 1.23
N VAL A 611 13.45 -19.63 0.37
CA VAL A 611 13.38 -18.35 -0.35
C VAL A 611 12.30 -18.38 -1.45
N GLY A 612 11.95 -19.56 -1.95
CA GLY A 612 10.93 -19.73 -2.98
C GLY A 612 11.40 -19.25 -4.36
N VAL A 613 12.66 -19.50 -4.73
CA VAL A 613 13.22 -19.06 -6.03
C VAL A 613 12.44 -19.61 -7.24
N HIS A 614 11.79 -20.76 -7.07
CA HIS A 614 10.93 -21.38 -8.08
C HIS A 614 9.54 -20.75 -8.16
N ARG A 615 9.16 -19.87 -7.23
CA ARG A 615 7.83 -19.24 -7.21
C ARG A 615 7.78 -18.03 -8.17
N PRO A 616 6.63 -17.78 -8.83
CA PRO A 616 6.50 -16.74 -9.85
C PRO A 616 6.95 -15.34 -9.40
N PHE A 617 6.68 -14.97 -8.15
CA PHE A 617 7.08 -13.69 -7.57
C PHE A 617 8.62 -13.51 -7.54
N MET A 618 9.36 -14.53 -7.07
CA MET A 618 10.82 -14.45 -7.00
C MET A 618 11.46 -14.49 -8.39
N ARG A 619 10.85 -15.23 -9.32
CA ARG A 619 11.27 -15.21 -10.74
C ARG A 619 11.03 -13.85 -11.39
N ALA A 620 9.98 -13.12 -11.00
CA ALA A 620 9.76 -11.75 -11.48
C ALA A 620 10.89 -10.83 -11.00
N ILE A 621 11.28 -10.92 -9.73
CA ILE A 621 12.43 -10.18 -9.17
C ILE A 621 13.71 -10.56 -9.91
N GLU A 622 13.99 -11.85 -10.06
CA GLU A 622 15.14 -12.35 -10.81
C GLU A 622 15.19 -11.78 -12.23
N HIS A 623 14.05 -11.78 -12.95
CA HIS A 623 13.95 -11.23 -14.29
C HIS A 623 14.20 -9.71 -14.35
N VAL A 624 13.76 -8.93 -13.35
CA VAL A 624 14.06 -7.49 -13.29
C VAL A 624 15.55 -7.25 -13.05
N LEU A 625 16.14 -8.01 -12.12
CA LEU A 625 17.53 -7.83 -11.70
C LEU A 625 18.55 -8.42 -12.70
N SER A 626 18.16 -9.38 -13.53
CA SER A 626 19.03 -9.99 -14.54
C SER A 626 19.25 -9.12 -15.78
N ARG A 627 18.37 -8.14 -16.04
CA ARG A 627 18.52 -7.22 -17.18
C ARG A 627 19.84 -6.47 -17.11
N PRO A 628 20.65 -6.36 -18.17
CA PRO A 628 21.89 -5.59 -18.15
C PRO A 628 21.63 -4.08 -17.96
N GLY A 629 22.62 -3.39 -17.41
CA GLY A 629 22.60 -1.94 -17.20
C GLY A 629 21.81 -1.49 -15.96
N MET A 630 21.53 -0.18 -15.92
CA MET A 630 20.85 0.51 -14.81
C MET A 630 19.36 0.69 -15.14
N SER A 631 18.62 -0.43 -15.24
CA SER A 631 17.18 -0.35 -15.46
C SER A 631 16.47 0.23 -14.24
N PHE A 632 15.41 1.02 -14.45
CA PHE A 632 14.63 1.62 -13.35
C PHE A 632 14.23 0.58 -12.30
N GLY A 633 13.62 -0.53 -12.73
CA GLY A 633 13.19 -1.58 -11.82
C GLY A 633 14.33 -2.21 -11.01
N LYS A 634 15.51 -2.39 -11.61
CA LYS A 634 16.68 -2.89 -10.89
C LYS A 634 17.11 -1.93 -9.79
N CYS A 635 17.22 -0.64 -10.11
CA CYS A 635 17.60 0.38 -9.13
C CYS A 635 16.60 0.46 -7.98
N MET A 636 15.31 0.42 -8.29
CA MET A 636 14.27 0.49 -7.26
C MET A 636 14.29 -0.74 -6.34
N ILE A 637 14.49 -1.96 -6.88
CA ILE A 637 14.61 -3.18 -6.06
C ILE A 637 15.87 -3.13 -5.18
N LEU A 638 17.04 -2.82 -5.75
CA LEU A 638 18.32 -2.87 -5.03
C LEU A 638 18.47 -1.75 -3.99
N CYS A 639 17.90 -0.57 -4.24
CA CYS A 639 17.97 0.57 -3.32
C CYS A 639 16.75 0.65 -2.37
N GLY A 640 15.62 0.06 -2.75
CA GLY A 640 14.40 0.04 -1.93
C GLY A 640 14.28 -1.20 -1.05
N GLY A 641 14.79 -2.34 -1.49
CA GLY A 641 14.78 -3.55 -0.70
C GLY A 641 15.63 -3.41 0.57
N PRO A 642 15.32 -4.15 1.65
CA PRO A 642 16.18 -4.18 2.82
C PRO A 642 17.56 -4.70 2.43
N ASP A 643 18.60 -4.00 2.89
CA ASP A 643 19.99 -4.17 2.46
C ASP A 643 20.46 -5.63 2.45
N TRP A 644 20.51 -6.25 3.62
CA TRP A 644 21.02 -7.61 3.77
C TRP A 644 20.19 -8.65 2.98
N PRO A 645 18.85 -8.72 3.13
CA PRO A 645 18.05 -9.70 2.39
C PRO A 645 18.18 -9.56 0.87
N THR A 646 18.26 -8.32 0.36
CA THR A 646 18.28 -8.06 -1.08
C THR A 646 19.60 -8.48 -1.71
N SER A 647 20.73 -8.15 -1.10
CA SER A 647 22.06 -8.54 -1.60
C SER A 647 22.31 -10.04 -1.44
N VAL A 648 21.88 -10.64 -0.33
CA VAL A 648 21.93 -12.11 -0.15
C VAL A 648 21.04 -12.81 -1.17
N LEU A 649 19.82 -12.31 -1.41
CA LEU A 649 18.93 -12.84 -2.44
C LEU A 649 19.55 -12.77 -3.83
N ALA A 650 20.22 -11.66 -4.19
CA ALA A 650 20.92 -11.55 -5.46
C ALA A 650 22.01 -12.63 -5.63
N GLY A 651 22.67 -13.01 -4.53
CA GLY A 651 23.63 -14.11 -4.52
C GLY A 651 22.96 -15.48 -4.65
N ILE A 652 21.83 -15.70 -3.98
CA ILE A 652 21.04 -16.94 -4.07
C ILE A 652 20.52 -17.16 -5.50
N LEU A 653 20.15 -16.08 -6.18
CA LEU A 653 19.74 -16.06 -7.59
C LEU A 653 20.92 -16.07 -8.58
N ARG A 654 22.18 -16.08 -8.09
CA ARG A 654 23.41 -16.08 -8.89
C ARG A 654 23.50 -14.94 -9.91
N LEU A 655 23.02 -13.76 -9.53
CA LEU A 655 23.07 -12.57 -10.39
C LEU A 655 24.51 -12.03 -10.51
N SER A 656 24.76 -11.30 -11.59
CA SER A 656 26.06 -10.63 -11.82
C SER A 656 26.33 -9.57 -10.76
N LEU A 657 27.45 -9.70 -10.05
CA LEU A 657 27.87 -8.75 -9.01
C LEU A 657 28.00 -7.34 -9.58
N VAL A 658 28.68 -7.18 -10.72
CA VAL A 658 28.90 -5.86 -11.34
C VAL A 658 27.57 -5.17 -11.65
N GLN A 659 26.62 -5.93 -12.20
CA GLN A 659 25.29 -5.41 -12.54
C GLN A 659 24.49 -5.01 -11.30
N CYS A 660 24.59 -5.77 -10.21
CA CYS A 660 23.96 -5.42 -8.93
C CYS A 660 24.63 -4.22 -8.27
N THR A 661 25.95 -4.11 -8.27
CA THR A 661 26.67 -2.96 -7.73
C THR A 661 26.33 -1.67 -8.50
N ILE A 662 26.31 -1.72 -9.84
CA ILE A 662 25.87 -0.58 -10.68
C ILE A 662 24.43 -0.20 -10.37
N GLY A 663 23.52 -1.18 -10.29
CA GLY A 663 22.13 -0.94 -9.95
C GLY A 663 21.92 -0.40 -8.53
N THR A 664 22.90 -0.56 -7.63
CA THR A 664 22.87 -0.02 -6.25
C THR A 664 23.39 1.42 -6.20
N LEU A 665 24.07 1.94 -7.23
CA LEU A 665 24.64 3.30 -7.21
C LEU A 665 23.64 4.41 -6.85
N PRO A 666 22.36 4.37 -7.30
CA PRO A 666 21.37 5.39 -6.93
C PRO A 666 21.06 5.46 -5.42
N VAL A 667 21.52 4.51 -4.60
CA VAL A 667 21.40 4.58 -3.14
C VAL A 667 22.06 5.84 -2.57
N ILE A 668 23.00 6.46 -3.29
CA ILE A 668 23.60 7.74 -2.89
C ILE A 668 22.55 8.83 -2.60
N LEU A 669 21.38 8.77 -3.28
CA LEU A 669 20.27 9.70 -3.05
C LEU A 669 19.65 9.57 -1.65
N SER A 670 19.74 8.40 -1.00
CA SER A 670 19.34 8.22 0.39
C SER A 670 20.53 8.32 1.36
N LEU A 671 21.75 8.00 0.94
CA LEU A 671 22.95 8.11 1.77
C LEU A 671 23.33 9.55 2.11
N ILE A 672 23.31 10.45 1.11
CA ILE A 672 23.65 11.86 1.31
C ILE A 672 22.82 12.46 2.45
N PRO A 673 21.47 12.42 2.39
CA PRO A 673 20.67 13.00 3.45
C PRO A 673 20.88 12.29 4.80
N LEU A 674 21.09 10.97 4.87
CA LEU A 674 21.38 10.29 6.15
C LEU A 674 22.70 10.71 6.79
N ALA A 675 23.78 10.76 6.01
CA ALA A 675 25.09 11.18 6.50
C ALA A 675 25.06 12.65 6.95
N LEU A 676 24.34 13.51 6.22
CA LEU A 676 24.13 14.90 6.60
C LEU A 676 23.25 15.05 7.84
N THR A 677 22.23 14.22 8.04
CA THR A 677 21.45 14.21 9.29
C THR A 677 22.35 14.00 10.49
N GLY A 678 23.20 12.96 10.47
CA GLY A 678 24.17 12.72 11.54
C GLY A 678 25.11 13.91 11.75
N SER A 679 25.66 14.44 10.66
CA SER A 679 26.58 15.59 10.72
C SER A 679 25.92 16.86 11.28
N PHE A 680 24.66 17.14 10.93
CA PHE A 680 23.94 18.31 11.43
C PHE A 680 23.47 18.13 12.87
N TYR A 681 23.11 16.92 13.29
CA TYR A 681 22.77 16.64 14.69
C TYR A 681 23.95 16.84 15.65
N LEU A 682 25.20 16.68 15.18
CA LEU A 682 26.38 17.05 15.96
C LEU A 682 26.37 18.53 16.38
N ARG A 683 25.83 19.42 15.53
CA ARG A 683 25.81 20.87 15.74
C ARG A 683 24.47 21.39 16.25
N ARG A 684 23.56 20.50 16.66
CA ARG A 684 22.22 20.88 17.10
C ARG A 684 22.25 21.88 18.27
N ASP A 685 23.27 21.77 19.13
CA ASP A 685 23.42 22.61 20.33
C ASP A 685 24.06 23.97 19.98
N GLU A 686 24.68 24.11 18.80
CA GLU A 686 25.23 25.40 18.33
C GLU A 686 24.13 26.34 17.80
N SER A 687 23.11 25.78 17.12
CA SER A 687 22.01 26.57 16.55
C SER A 687 20.81 25.68 16.22
N GLU A 688 19.60 26.23 16.40
CA GLU A 688 18.35 25.60 15.97
C GLU A 688 18.33 25.33 14.45
N VAL A 689 19.08 26.10 13.65
CA VAL A 689 19.21 25.89 12.20
C VAL A 689 19.77 24.50 11.90
N TRP A 690 20.75 24.02 12.66
CA TRP A 690 21.35 22.70 12.46
C TRP A 690 20.38 21.57 12.81
N ALA A 691 19.61 21.71 13.89
CA ALA A 691 18.57 20.74 14.25
C ALA A 691 17.50 20.64 13.13
N ARG A 692 17.05 21.79 12.61
CA ARG A 692 16.09 21.85 11.50
C ARG A 692 16.66 21.25 10.21
N ALA A 693 17.91 21.55 9.88
CA ALA A 693 18.60 20.97 8.73
C ALA A 693 18.73 19.44 8.87
N GLY A 694 19.08 18.94 10.06
CA GLY A 694 19.15 17.49 10.34
C GLY A 694 17.80 16.79 10.14
N ASN A 695 16.71 17.38 10.65
CA ASN A 695 15.35 16.88 10.48
C ASN A 695 14.88 16.92 9.01
N LEU A 696 15.23 17.98 8.28
CA LEU A 696 14.93 18.10 6.84
C LEU A 696 15.64 17.00 6.05
N MET A 697 16.94 16.79 6.29
CA MET A 697 17.70 15.72 5.65
C MET A 697 17.13 14.34 6.00
N PHE A 698 16.73 14.12 7.26
CA PHE A 698 16.14 12.84 7.64
C PHE A 698 14.83 12.60 6.87
N SER A 699 13.98 13.62 6.79
CA SER A 699 12.73 13.59 6.02
C SER A 699 12.97 13.32 4.53
N LEU A 700 14.01 13.91 3.95
CA LEU A 700 14.40 13.69 2.54
C LEU A 700 14.85 12.26 2.28
N THR A 701 15.70 11.69 3.14
CA THR A 701 16.09 10.27 3.08
C THR A 701 14.86 9.37 2.97
N ALA A 702 13.91 9.69 3.80
CA ALA A 702 12.75 8.90 4.04
C ALA A 702 11.85 8.96 2.78
N LEU A 703 11.61 10.16 2.24
CA LEU A 703 10.93 10.37 0.96
C LEU A 703 11.57 9.57 -0.19
N VAL A 704 12.91 9.59 -0.27
CA VAL A 704 13.67 8.81 -1.27
C VAL A 704 13.45 7.31 -1.07
N SER A 705 13.49 6.82 0.17
CA SER A 705 13.26 5.41 0.51
C SER A 705 11.86 4.94 0.08
N VAL A 706 10.84 5.77 0.33
CA VAL A 706 9.45 5.49 -0.08
C VAL A 706 9.28 5.49 -1.59
N THR A 707 10.00 6.40 -2.28
CA THR A 707 10.04 6.41 -3.74
C THR A 707 10.63 5.09 -4.26
N PHE A 708 11.73 4.62 -3.65
CA PHE A 708 12.33 3.32 -4.02
C PHE A 708 11.38 2.15 -3.74
N TRP A 709 10.68 2.11 -2.60
CA TRP A 709 9.69 1.07 -2.30
C TRP A 709 8.53 1.03 -3.30
N THR A 710 8.04 2.20 -3.66
CA THR A 710 6.96 2.37 -4.63
C THR A 710 7.40 1.91 -6.02
N GLY A 711 8.57 2.36 -6.46
CA GLY A 711 9.16 1.94 -7.73
C GLY A 711 9.48 0.44 -7.78
N MET A 712 9.88 -0.15 -6.65
CA MET A 712 10.15 -1.59 -6.51
C MET A 712 8.87 -2.38 -6.71
N GLY A 713 7.81 -2.03 -5.99
CA GLY A 713 6.50 -2.68 -6.12
C GLY A 713 5.95 -2.56 -7.55
N TRP A 714 6.07 -1.37 -8.15
CA TRP A 714 5.65 -1.14 -9.53
C TRP A 714 6.43 -1.98 -10.54
N ALA A 715 7.76 -2.06 -10.43
CA ALA A 715 8.60 -2.79 -11.38
C ALA A 715 8.42 -4.30 -11.31
N ILE A 716 8.30 -4.85 -10.09
CA ILE A 716 7.99 -6.28 -9.88
C ILE A 716 6.62 -6.57 -10.50
N GLN A 717 5.64 -5.70 -10.24
CA GLN A 717 4.29 -5.90 -10.72
C GLN A 717 4.17 -5.82 -12.25
N ASP A 718 4.80 -4.82 -12.86
CA ASP A 718 4.84 -4.68 -14.31
C ASP A 718 5.48 -5.91 -14.98
N THR A 719 6.53 -6.45 -14.37
CA THR A 719 7.19 -7.68 -14.86
C THR A 719 6.30 -8.90 -14.69
N PHE A 720 5.62 -9.01 -13.54
CA PHE A 720 4.68 -10.09 -13.30
C PHE A 720 3.55 -10.08 -14.34
N ASP A 721 2.96 -8.92 -14.61
CA ASP A 721 1.87 -8.78 -15.60
C ASP A 721 2.34 -9.11 -17.03
N LYS A 722 3.52 -8.64 -17.42
CA LYS A 722 4.06 -8.85 -18.78
C LYS A 722 4.47 -10.30 -19.04
N TYR A 723 4.98 -10.98 -18.02
CA TYR A 723 5.60 -12.30 -18.17
C TYR A 723 4.90 -13.39 -17.34
N ASN A 724 3.67 -13.19 -16.87
CA ASN A 724 2.98 -14.11 -15.96
C ASN A 724 3.02 -15.58 -16.44
N GLU A 725 2.75 -15.83 -17.73
CA GLU A 725 2.78 -17.17 -18.31
C GLU A 725 4.18 -17.80 -18.24
N GLN A 726 5.22 -17.03 -18.58
CA GLN A 726 6.61 -17.51 -18.53
C GLN A 726 7.11 -17.70 -17.10
N LEU A 727 6.69 -16.82 -16.19
CA LEU A 727 7.06 -16.85 -14.78
C LEU A 727 6.39 -18.02 -14.04
N THR A 728 5.15 -18.37 -14.42
CA THR A 728 4.40 -19.51 -13.88
C THR A 728 4.71 -20.84 -14.56
N ALA A 729 5.41 -20.81 -15.70
CA ALA A 729 5.80 -22.00 -16.43
C ALA A 729 6.57 -23.01 -15.54
N PRO A 730 6.24 -24.30 -15.56
CA PRO A 730 7.06 -25.32 -14.92
C PRO A 730 8.44 -25.36 -15.59
N LYS A 731 9.51 -25.44 -14.81
CA LYS A 731 10.88 -25.57 -15.33
C LYS A 731 11.57 -26.79 -14.75
N VAL A 732 12.34 -27.48 -15.59
CA VAL A 732 13.12 -28.67 -15.20
C VAL A 732 14.09 -28.36 -14.05
N GLU A 733 14.71 -27.17 -14.05
CA GLU A 733 15.66 -26.73 -13.01
C GLU A 733 15.05 -26.62 -11.60
N PHE A 734 13.72 -26.53 -11.49
CA PHE A 734 13.01 -26.34 -10.23
C PHE A 734 12.24 -27.59 -9.77
N VAL A 735 12.33 -28.71 -10.48
CA VAL A 735 11.60 -29.95 -10.15
C VAL A 735 11.92 -30.42 -8.72
N GLU A 736 13.17 -30.30 -8.28
CA GLU A 736 13.58 -30.63 -6.91
C GLU A 736 12.94 -29.72 -5.86
N LEU A 737 12.74 -28.44 -6.17
CA LEU A 737 12.12 -27.48 -5.26
C LEU A 737 10.60 -27.67 -5.23
N ASP A 738 9.97 -27.89 -6.38
CA ASP A 738 8.55 -28.23 -6.47
C ASP A 738 8.26 -29.54 -5.71
N TRP A 739 9.17 -30.51 -5.75
CA TRP A 739 9.05 -31.76 -4.97
C TRP A 739 9.09 -31.50 -3.46
N LEU A 740 9.92 -30.57 -2.99
CA LEU A 740 9.97 -30.19 -1.58
C LEU A 740 8.68 -29.49 -1.13
N ASP A 741 8.10 -28.61 -1.97
CA ASP A 741 6.80 -27.99 -1.71
C ASP A 741 5.71 -29.07 -1.61
N HIS A 742 5.70 -30.02 -2.55
CA HIS A 742 4.77 -31.16 -2.53
C HIS A 742 4.95 -32.02 -1.27
N CYS A 743 6.18 -32.33 -0.88
CA CYS A 743 6.48 -33.06 0.35
C CYS A 743 5.98 -32.31 1.59
N GLU A 744 6.19 -30.99 1.66
CA GLU A 744 5.73 -30.17 2.78
C GLU A 744 4.22 -30.12 2.86
N GLU A 745 3.53 -29.96 1.72
CA GLU A 745 2.08 -29.99 1.64
C GLU A 745 1.51 -31.35 2.08
N ARG A 746 2.07 -32.47 1.59
CA ARG A 746 1.64 -33.82 1.97
C ARG A 746 1.91 -34.15 3.43
N ILE A 747 3.05 -33.72 3.96
CA ILE A 747 3.36 -33.85 5.40
C ILE A 747 2.40 -32.99 6.21
N ARG A 748 2.12 -31.75 5.77
CA ARG A 748 1.17 -30.86 6.43
C ARG A 748 -0.21 -31.50 6.47
N GLU A 749 -0.76 -31.93 5.32
CA GLU A 749 -2.06 -32.59 5.23
C GLU A 749 -2.19 -33.80 6.17
N LYS A 750 -1.21 -34.72 6.14
CA LYS A 750 -1.28 -35.99 6.89
C LYS A 750 -0.87 -35.88 8.36
N CYS A 751 -0.06 -34.90 8.73
CA CYS A 751 0.44 -34.70 10.09
C CYS A 751 -0.15 -33.45 10.76
N GLN A 752 -1.18 -32.83 10.17
CA GLN A 752 -1.83 -31.66 10.74
C GLN A 752 -2.49 -32.06 12.06
N LEU A 753 -2.03 -31.44 13.15
CA LEU A 753 -2.68 -31.59 14.44
C LEU A 753 -3.76 -30.53 14.58
N THR A 754 -4.98 -30.99 14.84
CA THR A 754 -6.06 -30.14 15.30
C THR A 754 -5.95 -29.93 16.80
N VAL A 755 -6.64 -28.91 17.33
CA VAL A 755 -6.66 -28.66 18.79
C VAL A 755 -7.16 -29.89 19.57
N LYS A 756 -8.02 -30.70 18.97
CA LYS A 756 -8.59 -31.91 19.57
C LYS A 756 -7.55 -33.03 19.77
N ASP A 757 -6.50 -33.04 18.94
CA ASP A 757 -5.44 -34.04 18.99
C ASP A 757 -4.39 -33.72 20.09
N LEU A 758 -4.38 -32.49 20.60
CA LEU A 758 -3.48 -32.10 21.68
C LEU A 758 -4.03 -32.54 23.04
N PRO A 759 -3.22 -33.22 23.88
CA PRO A 759 -3.53 -33.41 25.28
C PRO A 759 -3.79 -32.04 25.93
N ARG A 760 -4.80 -31.96 26.81
CA ARG A 760 -5.25 -30.70 27.42
C ARG A 760 -4.12 -29.89 28.06
N TRP A 761 -3.15 -30.57 28.69
CA TRP A 761 -1.98 -29.91 29.30
C TRP A 761 -1.02 -29.31 28.26
N VAL A 762 -0.81 -29.97 27.12
CA VAL A 762 0.01 -29.44 26.01
C VAL A 762 -0.69 -28.26 25.36
N ALA A 763 -2.00 -28.39 25.11
CA ALA A 763 -2.82 -27.31 24.59
C ALA A 763 -2.76 -26.09 25.53
N PHE A 764 -2.93 -26.31 26.83
CA PHE A 764 -2.81 -25.26 27.84
C PHE A 764 -1.46 -24.54 27.75
N PHE A 765 -0.32 -25.25 27.82
CA PHE A 765 0.99 -24.59 27.72
C PHE A 765 1.15 -23.84 26.40
N HIS A 766 0.77 -24.43 25.27
CA HIS A 766 0.94 -23.79 23.97
C HIS A 766 0.16 -22.48 23.86
N PHE A 767 -1.13 -22.48 24.20
CA PHE A 767 -2.02 -21.32 24.10
C PHE A 767 -1.79 -20.31 25.22
N ALA A 768 -1.59 -20.76 26.47
CA ALA A 768 -1.29 -19.86 27.59
C ALA A 768 0.02 -19.12 27.37
N GLY A 769 1.06 -19.79 26.87
CA GLY A 769 2.32 -19.13 26.56
C GLY A 769 2.22 -18.18 25.37
N ALA A 770 1.39 -18.48 24.36
CA ALA A 770 1.16 -17.57 23.23
C ALA A 770 0.45 -16.29 23.71
N LEU A 771 -0.60 -16.45 24.53
CA LEU A 771 -1.33 -15.35 25.13
C LEU A 771 -0.42 -14.51 26.04
N LEU A 772 0.40 -15.15 26.88
CA LEU A 772 1.37 -14.47 27.73
C LEU A 772 2.40 -13.68 26.91
N MET A 773 2.94 -14.28 25.84
CA MET A 773 3.89 -13.63 24.94
C MET A 773 3.27 -12.40 24.25
N VAL A 774 2.04 -12.52 23.75
CA VAL A 774 1.30 -11.40 23.14
C VAL A 774 1.02 -10.31 24.19
N ALA A 775 0.62 -10.67 25.41
CA ALA A 775 0.37 -9.71 26.48
C ALA A 775 1.63 -8.91 26.85
N VAL A 776 2.78 -9.58 27.00
CA VAL A 776 4.06 -8.90 27.27
C VAL A 776 4.48 -8.03 26.08
N ALA A 777 4.36 -8.53 24.85
CA ALA A 777 4.68 -7.75 23.66
C ALA A 777 3.83 -6.47 23.54
N GLN A 778 2.54 -6.57 23.84
CA GLN A 778 1.64 -5.42 23.88
C GLN A 778 2.01 -4.45 25.02
N PHE A 779 2.37 -4.97 26.20
CA PHE A 779 2.84 -4.14 27.29
C PHE A 779 4.13 -3.38 26.93
N PHE A 780 5.11 -4.03 26.32
CA PHE A 780 6.34 -3.39 25.83
C PHE A 780 6.05 -2.39 24.71
N PHE A 781 5.08 -2.65 23.84
CA PHE A 781 4.74 -1.76 22.75
C PHE A 781 4.04 -0.48 23.23
N TRP A 782 3.02 -0.59 24.08
CA TRP A 782 2.21 0.55 24.55
C TRP A 782 2.78 1.27 25.76
N ARG A 783 3.62 0.60 26.56
CA ARG A 783 4.21 1.14 27.79
C ARG A 783 5.73 0.97 27.79
N ALA A 784 6.35 1.20 26.63
CA ALA A 784 7.80 1.12 26.45
C ALA A 784 8.54 1.97 27.50
N ASP A 785 8.11 3.21 27.73
CA ASP A 785 8.73 4.14 28.68
C ASP A 785 8.65 3.67 30.14
N ASN A 786 7.67 2.82 30.48
CA ASN A 786 7.59 2.22 31.81
C ASN A 786 8.49 0.97 31.93
N CYS A 787 8.85 0.36 30.81
CA CYS A 787 9.65 -0.86 30.75
C CYS A 787 11.14 -0.57 30.56
N PHE A 788 11.46 0.46 29.80
CA PHE A 788 12.80 0.80 29.36
C PHE A 788 13.12 2.27 29.68
N GLY A 789 14.39 2.55 29.95
CA GLY A 789 14.92 3.91 30.02
C GLY A 789 15.14 4.47 28.61
N ASN A 790 15.29 5.79 28.51
CA ASN A 790 15.69 6.43 27.27
C ASN A 790 17.21 6.62 27.29
N PHE A 791 17.88 6.21 26.22
CA PHE A 791 19.31 6.40 26.05
C PHE A 791 19.59 6.83 24.61
N LYS A 792 20.18 8.01 24.48
CA LYS A 792 20.52 8.63 23.21
C LYS A 792 21.95 8.29 22.84
N VAL A 793 22.24 8.33 21.54
CA VAL A 793 23.61 8.08 21.02
C VAL A 793 24.63 9.09 21.56
N THR A 794 24.17 10.27 22.00
CA THR A 794 25.00 11.34 22.58
C THR A 794 25.21 11.21 24.09
N ASP A 795 24.52 10.28 24.76
CA ASP A 795 24.62 10.14 26.20
C ASP A 795 25.94 9.42 26.57
N ASP A 796 26.52 9.80 27.71
CA ASP A 796 27.74 9.18 28.19
C ASP A 796 27.47 7.75 28.68
N VAL A 797 28.22 6.79 28.13
CA VAL A 797 28.12 5.37 28.49
C VAL A 797 28.49 5.13 29.95
N GLU A 798 29.29 5.99 30.58
CA GLU A 798 29.63 5.86 32.01
C GLU A 798 28.40 6.11 32.91
N THR A 799 27.44 6.92 32.46
CA THR A 799 26.18 7.18 33.17
C THR A 799 25.15 6.06 33.00
N LEU A 800 25.44 5.06 32.15
CA LEU A 800 24.51 3.99 31.84
C LEU A 800 24.33 3.03 33.02
N HIS A 801 23.13 3.06 33.61
CA HIS A 801 22.70 2.07 34.59
C HIS A 801 21.82 1.01 33.93
N TRP A 802 22.32 -0.21 33.81
CA TRP A 802 21.55 -1.31 33.20
C TRP A 802 20.33 -1.72 34.03
N TRP A 803 20.47 -1.70 35.35
CA TRP A 803 19.58 -2.37 36.28
C TRP A 803 19.02 -1.42 37.33
N PRO A 804 17.76 -1.63 37.78
CA PRO A 804 17.08 -0.71 38.67
C PRO A 804 17.55 -0.77 40.13
N TRP A 805 18.49 -1.67 40.48
CA TRP A 805 19.01 -1.80 41.84
C TRP A 805 20.31 -1.04 42.10
N LYS A 806 20.90 -0.41 41.07
CA LYS A 806 22.13 0.38 41.18
C LYS A 806 21.86 1.79 40.63
N GLY A 807 21.74 2.78 41.52
CA GLY A 807 21.46 4.18 41.14
C GLY A 807 19.99 4.58 41.24
N ASP A 808 19.62 5.66 40.55
CA ASP A 808 18.23 6.13 40.47
C ASP A 808 17.37 5.10 39.71
N PRO A 809 16.30 4.55 40.31
CA PRO A 809 15.40 3.61 39.64
C PRO A 809 14.81 4.14 38.33
N HIS A 810 14.73 5.47 38.16
CA HIS A 810 14.18 6.09 36.96
C HIS A 810 15.16 6.15 35.78
N SER A 811 16.48 6.13 36.04
CA SER A 811 17.52 6.18 35.00
C SER A 811 17.95 4.80 34.50
N ALA A 812 17.40 3.72 35.06
CA ALA A 812 17.74 2.37 34.64
C ALA A 812 17.26 2.08 33.20
N MET A 813 18.16 1.52 32.39
CA MET A 813 17.89 1.11 31.01
C MET A 813 16.76 0.07 30.94
N ILE A 814 16.76 -0.91 31.85
CA ILE A 814 15.66 -1.86 31.99
C ILE A 814 15.01 -1.61 33.35
N LYS A 815 13.81 -1.02 33.33
CA LYS A 815 13.04 -0.73 34.55
C LYS A 815 12.46 -2.03 35.12
N LYS A 816 12.02 -2.00 36.39
CA LYS A 816 11.43 -3.18 37.07
C LYS A 816 10.29 -3.85 36.26
N PRO A 817 9.34 -3.11 35.64
CA PRO A 817 8.31 -3.72 34.80
C PRO A 817 8.88 -4.40 33.55
N GLY A 818 9.93 -3.84 32.94
CA GLY A 818 10.64 -4.43 31.81
C GLY A 818 11.30 -5.76 32.18
N LEU A 819 11.98 -5.80 33.32
CA LEU A 819 12.61 -7.03 33.83
C LEU A 819 11.57 -8.13 34.11
N ALA A 820 10.44 -7.78 34.74
CA ALA A 820 9.33 -8.70 34.96
C ALA A 820 8.77 -9.22 33.62
N GLY A 821 8.60 -8.34 32.62
CA GLY A 821 8.19 -8.73 31.28
C GLY A 821 9.17 -9.72 30.63
N LEU A 822 10.48 -9.45 30.71
CA LEU A 822 11.51 -10.35 30.18
C LEU A 822 11.49 -11.73 30.86
N ALA A 823 11.28 -11.79 32.18
CA ALA A 823 11.10 -13.05 32.89
C ALA A 823 9.86 -13.81 32.40
N LEU A 824 8.74 -13.13 32.17
CA LEU A 824 7.53 -13.73 31.61
C LEU A 824 7.72 -14.22 30.16
N VAL A 825 8.56 -13.55 29.37
CA VAL A 825 8.95 -14.01 28.03
C VAL A 825 9.71 -15.34 28.12
N LEU A 826 10.63 -15.50 29.08
CA LEU A 826 11.33 -16.78 29.31
C LEU A 826 10.34 -17.89 29.68
N VAL A 827 9.38 -17.61 30.55
CA VAL A 827 8.30 -18.56 30.90
C VAL A 827 7.48 -18.96 29.67
N ALA A 828 7.10 -17.99 28.83
CA ALA A 828 6.39 -18.26 27.59
C ALA A 828 7.22 -19.12 26.61
N PHE A 829 8.53 -18.92 26.52
CA PHE A 829 9.42 -19.77 25.73
C PHE A 829 9.52 -21.20 26.28
N LEU A 830 9.55 -21.39 27.60
CA LEU A 830 9.51 -22.72 28.22
C LEU A 830 8.21 -23.45 27.83
N PHE A 831 7.07 -22.76 27.84
CA PHE A 831 5.80 -23.34 27.40
C PHE A 831 5.80 -23.72 25.91
N LEU A 832 6.43 -22.90 25.06
CA LEU A 832 6.63 -23.22 23.65
C LEU A 832 7.55 -24.44 23.48
N LEU A 833 8.62 -24.57 24.27
CA LEU A 833 9.55 -25.69 24.24
C LEU A 833 8.85 -27.01 24.63
N VAL A 834 8.07 -27.00 25.71
CA VAL A 834 7.26 -28.15 26.15
C VAL A 834 6.30 -28.58 25.05
N SER A 835 5.57 -27.64 24.44
CA SER A 835 4.60 -27.97 23.38
C SER A 835 5.26 -28.45 22.09
N ARG A 836 6.41 -27.89 21.70
CA ARG A 836 7.18 -28.33 20.52
C ARG A 836 7.85 -29.68 20.69
N THR A 837 8.44 -29.95 21.85
CA THR A 837 9.08 -31.26 22.13
C THR A 837 8.03 -32.37 22.11
N TRP A 838 6.86 -32.14 22.69
CA TRP A 838 5.74 -33.08 22.60
C TRP A 838 5.30 -33.28 21.14
N ARG A 839 5.03 -32.20 20.40
CA ARG A 839 4.58 -32.26 18.98
C ARG A 839 5.57 -33.00 18.09
N SER A 840 6.87 -32.72 18.27
CA SER A 840 7.95 -33.37 17.52
C SER A 840 7.97 -34.88 17.77
N ARG A 841 7.85 -35.31 19.03
CA ARG A 841 7.81 -36.73 19.39
C ARG A 841 6.54 -37.42 18.90
N HIS A 842 5.39 -36.78 19.03
CA HIS A 842 4.10 -37.32 18.60
C HIS A 842 4.04 -37.53 17.07
N ASN A 843 4.41 -36.50 16.30
CA ASN A 843 4.39 -36.57 14.83
C ASN A 843 5.55 -37.35 14.23
N ALA A 844 6.59 -37.71 14.99
CA ALA A 844 7.78 -38.38 14.45
C ALA A 844 7.45 -39.64 13.65
N LYS A 845 6.55 -40.50 14.17
CA LYS A 845 6.15 -41.75 13.50
C LYS A 845 5.33 -41.48 12.23
N ALA A 846 4.30 -40.64 12.32
CA ALA A 846 3.46 -40.29 11.18
C ALA A 846 4.28 -39.60 10.07
N THR A 847 5.11 -38.63 10.42
CA THR A 847 6.01 -37.97 9.47
C THR A 847 7.01 -38.93 8.85
N GLN A 848 7.50 -39.93 9.59
CA GLN A 848 8.39 -40.97 9.03
C GLN A 848 7.64 -41.87 8.03
N ALA A 849 6.40 -42.26 8.33
CA ALA A 849 5.57 -43.06 7.43
C ALA A 849 5.27 -42.30 6.12
N VAL A 850 4.84 -41.04 6.22
CA VAL A 850 4.56 -40.20 5.03
C VAL A 850 5.83 -39.97 4.20
N ARG A 851 6.99 -39.77 4.85
CA ARG A 851 8.26 -39.67 4.11
C ARG A 851 8.67 -40.96 3.42
N ALA A 852 8.31 -42.13 3.97
CA ALA A 852 8.57 -43.41 3.32
C ALA A 852 7.68 -43.58 2.09
N GLU A 853 6.40 -43.19 2.16
CA GLU A 853 5.50 -43.17 1.00
C GLU A 853 5.99 -42.20 -0.08
N LEU A 854 6.34 -40.97 0.31
CA LEU A 854 6.86 -39.96 -0.63
C LEU A 854 8.15 -40.43 -1.30
N ALA A 855 9.02 -41.16 -0.60
CA ALA A 855 10.24 -41.71 -1.19
C ALA A 855 9.95 -42.74 -2.30
N LEU A 856 8.84 -43.48 -2.22
CA LEU A 856 8.41 -44.40 -3.29
C LEU A 856 7.79 -43.65 -4.47
N GLU A 857 7.12 -42.52 -4.22
CA GLU A 857 6.48 -41.70 -5.25
C GLU A 857 7.46 -40.77 -6.00
N GLU A 858 8.56 -40.39 -5.35
CA GLU A 858 9.51 -39.34 -5.78
C GLU A 858 9.90 -39.43 -7.25
N GLU A 859 10.40 -40.58 -7.70
CA GLU A 859 10.87 -40.74 -9.08
C GLU A 859 9.73 -40.56 -10.10
N SER A 860 8.57 -41.19 -9.84
CA SER A 860 7.41 -41.10 -10.73
C SER A 860 6.83 -39.69 -10.80
N TRP A 861 6.80 -38.98 -9.67
CA TRP A 861 6.30 -37.62 -9.59
C TRP A 861 7.23 -36.65 -10.32
N LYS A 862 8.54 -36.80 -10.11
CA LYS A 862 9.56 -35.99 -10.79
C LYS A 862 9.56 -36.23 -12.29
N ALA A 863 9.44 -37.48 -12.74
CA ALA A 863 9.32 -37.81 -14.16
C ALA A 863 8.12 -37.12 -14.81
N ARG A 864 6.92 -37.20 -14.21
CA ARG A 864 5.72 -36.49 -14.69
C ARG A 864 5.91 -34.98 -14.71
N ARG A 865 6.58 -34.41 -13.70
CA ARG A 865 6.82 -32.98 -13.61
C ARG A 865 7.83 -32.49 -14.65
N ILE A 866 8.87 -33.29 -14.94
CA ILE A 866 9.83 -33.04 -16.01
C ILE A 866 9.14 -33.11 -17.37
N GLU A 867 8.34 -34.15 -17.61
CA GLU A 867 7.52 -34.28 -18.82
C GLU A 867 6.63 -33.06 -18.99
N GLN A 868 5.88 -32.68 -17.94
CA GLN A 868 5.04 -31.48 -17.96
C GLN A 868 5.84 -30.21 -18.29
N ALA A 869 7.06 -30.06 -17.76
CA ALA A 869 7.93 -28.92 -18.05
C ALA A 869 8.48 -28.93 -19.49
N GLN A 870 8.74 -30.11 -20.06
CA GLN A 870 9.21 -30.27 -21.44
C GLN A 870 8.09 -30.12 -22.46
N THR A 871 6.89 -30.63 -22.15
CA THR A 871 5.70 -30.52 -23.00
C THR A 871 5.00 -29.17 -22.85
N TRP A 872 5.39 -28.36 -21.86
CA TRP A 872 4.85 -27.01 -21.70
C TRP A 872 5.29 -26.17 -22.90
N SER A 873 4.41 -26.03 -23.88
CA SER A 873 4.43 -24.88 -24.75
C SER A 873 3.73 -23.74 -24.00
N PRO A 874 4.22 -22.49 -24.11
CA PRO A 874 3.34 -21.36 -23.86
C PRO A 874 2.09 -21.67 -24.68
N GLN A 875 0.93 -21.77 -24.02
CA GLN A 875 -0.31 -21.69 -24.77
C GLN A 875 -0.26 -20.27 -25.31
N SER A 876 0.39 -20.09 -26.48
CA SER A 876 0.49 -18.82 -27.19
C SER A 876 -0.91 -18.31 -27.09
N VAL A 877 -1.16 -17.24 -26.31
CA VAL A 877 -2.50 -16.73 -26.06
C VAL A 877 -3.17 -16.88 -27.39
N SER A 878 -4.04 -17.88 -27.49
CA SER A 878 -4.54 -18.27 -28.78
C SER A 878 -5.52 -17.13 -28.99
N ALA A 879 -5.07 -16.03 -29.60
CA ALA A 879 -5.20 -15.87 -31.02
C ALA A 879 -6.04 -17.05 -31.50
N SER A 880 -7.35 -16.94 -31.21
CA SER A 880 -8.36 -17.90 -31.59
C SER A 880 -8.01 -18.33 -33.02
N PRO A 881 -8.22 -19.57 -33.47
CA PRO A 881 -7.83 -20.01 -34.83
C PRO A 881 -8.15 -18.98 -35.94
N VAL A 882 -9.13 -18.10 -35.68
CA VAL A 882 -9.41 -16.76 -36.23
C VAL A 882 -8.26 -15.71 -36.19
N ILE A 883 -7.02 -15.97 -35.80
CA ILE A 883 -5.91 -15.00 -35.86
C ILE A 883 -4.71 -15.61 -36.61
N ARG A 884 -4.48 -16.94 -36.52
CA ARG A 884 -3.44 -17.62 -37.32
C ARG A 884 -3.62 -17.46 -38.83
N GLY A 885 -4.86 -17.43 -39.33
CA GLY A 885 -5.12 -17.19 -40.75
C GLY A 885 -4.81 -15.77 -41.28
N ALA A 886 -4.49 -14.80 -40.42
CA ALA A 886 -4.21 -13.41 -40.81
C ALA A 886 -2.72 -13.04 -40.69
N SER A 887 -1.95 -13.75 -39.86
CA SER A 887 -0.52 -13.49 -39.67
C SER A 887 0.40 -14.23 -40.65
N ALA A 888 -0.16 -14.89 -41.67
CA ALA A 888 0.59 -15.56 -42.73
C ALA A 888 0.84 -14.67 -43.97
N LYS A 889 0.51 -13.37 -43.91
CA LYS A 889 1.03 -12.39 -44.87
C LYS A 889 2.40 -11.92 -44.41
N SER A 890 3.36 -11.91 -45.33
CA SER A 890 4.75 -11.50 -45.06
C SER A 890 4.80 -10.09 -44.47
N VAL A 891 5.76 -9.87 -43.57
CA VAL A 891 6.01 -8.58 -42.90
C VAL A 891 6.25 -7.42 -43.89
N GLU A 892 6.60 -7.74 -45.14
CA GLU A 892 6.77 -6.76 -46.22
C GLU A 892 5.45 -6.14 -46.71
N ASP A 893 4.33 -6.87 -46.69
CA ASP A 893 3.01 -6.33 -47.13
C ASP A 893 2.32 -5.47 -46.05
N LEU A 894 2.72 -5.62 -44.77
CA LEU A 894 2.09 -4.88 -43.66
C LEU A 894 2.63 -3.45 -43.52
N GLY A 895 3.76 -3.13 -44.14
CA GLY A 895 4.44 -1.84 -44.04
C GLY A 895 3.67 -0.68 -44.69
N ASP A 896 2.94 -0.94 -45.76
CA ASP A 896 2.23 0.10 -46.51
C ASP A 896 0.79 0.30 -46.00
N ASP A 897 0.13 -0.76 -45.52
CA ASP A 897 -1.17 -0.67 -44.85
C ASP A 897 -1.06 -0.01 -43.46
N LEU A 898 0.03 -0.22 -42.72
CA LEU A 898 0.23 0.43 -41.42
C LEU A 898 0.53 1.93 -41.58
N LYS A 899 1.25 2.33 -42.63
CA LYS A 899 1.50 3.75 -42.94
C LYS A 899 0.21 4.49 -43.31
N SER A 900 -0.70 3.86 -44.08
CA SER A 900 -1.97 4.49 -44.43
C SER A 900 -2.93 4.61 -43.24
N VAL A 901 -2.97 3.60 -42.36
CA VAL A 901 -3.79 3.62 -41.13
C VAL A 901 -3.25 4.62 -40.11
N VAL A 902 -1.92 4.75 -39.97
CA VAL A 902 -1.31 5.77 -39.11
C VAL A 902 -1.50 7.18 -39.69
N ALA A 903 -1.43 7.36 -41.01
CA ALA A 903 -1.71 8.63 -41.66
C ALA A 903 -3.17 9.09 -41.45
N SER A 904 -4.16 8.21 -41.62
CA SER A 904 -5.57 8.53 -41.32
C SER A 904 -5.85 8.72 -39.82
N ALA A 905 -5.13 8.05 -38.94
CA ALA A 905 -5.26 8.27 -37.48
C ALA A 905 -4.65 9.60 -37.04
N VAL A 906 -3.64 10.10 -37.75
CA VAL A 906 -3.00 11.41 -37.50
C VAL A 906 -3.85 12.56 -38.07
N GLU A 907 -4.56 12.36 -39.18
CA GLU A 907 -5.49 13.34 -39.74
C GLU A 907 -6.78 13.54 -38.91
N GLY A 908 -7.13 12.57 -38.06
CA GLY A 908 -8.31 12.64 -37.17
C GLY A 908 -8.08 13.31 -35.81
N LEU A 909 -6.85 13.72 -35.49
CA LEU A 909 -6.52 14.39 -34.23
C LEU A 909 -6.71 15.91 -34.35
N ASP A 910 -7.69 16.44 -33.62
CA ASP A 910 -7.96 17.87 -33.53
C ASP A 910 -6.70 18.64 -33.06
N VAL A 911 -6.28 19.63 -33.88
CA VAL A 911 -5.10 20.49 -33.70
C VAL A 911 -5.09 21.19 -32.34
N SER A 912 -6.26 21.35 -31.71
CA SER A 912 -6.40 21.87 -30.35
C SER A 912 -5.73 20.99 -29.27
N THR A 913 -5.73 19.67 -29.45
CA THR A 913 -5.16 18.70 -28.47
C THR A 913 -3.64 18.69 -28.52
N ILE A 914 -3.07 18.82 -29.72
CA ILE A 914 -1.62 18.86 -29.96
C ILE A 914 -1.01 20.17 -29.42
N ASN A 915 -1.72 21.29 -29.56
CA ASN A 915 -1.28 22.58 -29.01
C ASN A 915 -1.35 22.63 -27.47
N THR A 916 -2.28 21.88 -26.86
CA THR A 916 -2.37 21.77 -25.41
C THR A 916 -1.23 20.93 -24.82
N MET A 917 -0.78 19.88 -25.52
CA MET A 917 0.37 19.07 -25.10
C MET A 917 1.72 19.80 -25.30
N LYS A 918 1.90 20.51 -26.42
CA LYS A 918 3.11 21.35 -26.63
C LYS A 918 3.23 22.51 -25.63
N SER A 919 2.11 23.00 -25.12
CA SER A 919 2.08 24.01 -24.04
C SER A 919 2.49 23.45 -22.67
N MET A 920 2.43 22.13 -22.44
CA MET A 920 2.89 21.53 -21.18
C MET A 920 4.39 21.22 -21.20
N ASP A 921 4.97 20.94 -22.37
CA ASP A 921 6.42 20.73 -22.53
C ASP A 921 7.23 22.03 -22.42
N SER A 922 6.65 23.20 -22.71
CA SER A 922 7.36 24.48 -22.52
C SER A 922 7.46 24.94 -21.06
N VAL A 923 6.69 24.32 -20.15
CA VAL A 923 6.71 24.63 -18.70
C VAL A 923 7.76 23.78 -17.96
N ILE A 924 8.25 22.70 -18.57
CA ILE A 924 9.27 21.82 -17.99
C ILE A 924 10.52 21.91 -18.87
N GLY A 925 11.34 22.94 -18.65
CA GLY A 925 12.55 23.20 -19.44
C GLY A 925 13.64 22.13 -19.29
N ILE A 926 13.53 21.02 -20.03
CA ILE A 926 14.60 20.05 -20.23
C ILE A 926 14.76 19.82 -21.73
N ALA A 927 15.83 20.40 -22.31
CA ALA A 927 16.23 20.14 -23.69
C ALA A 927 17.04 18.84 -23.75
N VAL A 928 16.63 17.89 -24.59
CA VAL A 928 17.41 16.69 -24.96
C VAL A 928 17.72 16.80 -26.45
N PRO A 929 19.01 16.75 -26.88
CA PRO A 929 19.36 16.79 -28.29
C PRO A 929 19.22 15.42 -28.97
N ASP A 930 18.87 15.51 -30.25
CA ASP A 930 18.62 14.43 -31.22
C ASP A 930 19.85 13.53 -31.43
N ALA A 931 19.72 12.23 -31.13
CA ALA A 931 20.76 11.22 -31.35
C ALA A 931 20.17 9.95 -31.98
N GLY A 932 19.52 10.11 -33.14
CA GLY A 932 18.81 9.03 -33.83
C GLY A 932 19.60 8.24 -34.89
N SER A 933 20.73 8.75 -35.42
CA SER A 933 21.34 8.14 -36.61
C SER A 933 22.70 7.44 -36.43
N GLN A 934 23.36 7.56 -35.26
CA GLN A 934 24.69 6.94 -35.04
C GLN A 934 24.67 5.58 -34.32
N VAL A 935 23.56 5.20 -33.68
CA VAL A 935 23.49 3.98 -32.85
C VAL A 935 23.18 2.72 -33.68
N VAL A 936 22.54 2.88 -34.85
CA VAL A 936 22.17 1.76 -35.73
C VAL A 936 23.37 1.26 -36.56
N GLU A 937 24.35 2.12 -36.84
CA GLU A 937 25.57 1.74 -37.57
C GLU A 937 26.59 1.02 -36.66
N MET A 938 26.57 1.30 -35.35
CA MET A 938 27.50 0.73 -34.36
C MET A 938 27.13 -0.71 -33.99
N LEU A 939 25.83 -1.01 -33.89
CA LEU A 939 25.32 -2.35 -33.57
C LEU A 939 25.44 -3.36 -34.71
N ARG A 940 25.79 -2.91 -35.93
CA ARG A 940 25.99 -3.79 -37.09
C ARG A 940 27.43 -4.31 -37.22
N ARG A 941 28.38 -3.81 -36.42
CA ARG A 941 29.81 -4.13 -36.53
C ARG A 941 30.36 -5.09 -35.47
N GLU A 942 29.57 -5.54 -34.50
CA GLU A 942 30.04 -6.41 -33.39
C GLU A 942 29.53 -7.86 -33.41
N PHE A 943 28.77 -8.27 -34.44
CA PHE A 943 28.35 -9.67 -34.62
C PHE A 943 29.09 -10.30 -35.80
N ASP A 944 30.38 -10.60 -35.60
CA ASP A 944 31.15 -11.55 -36.41
C ASP A 944 32.41 -11.97 -35.63
N VAL A 945 32.30 -12.95 -34.71
CA VAL A 945 33.44 -13.79 -34.27
C VAL A 945 32.94 -15.18 -33.84
N GLU A 946 33.18 -16.13 -34.75
CA GLU A 946 33.58 -17.55 -34.62
C GLU A 946 33.08 -18.46 -33.49
N ASP A 947 32.41 -19.52 -33.94
CA ASP A 947 32.23 -20.82 -33.31
C ASP A 947 33.56 -21.46 -32.86
N THR A 948 33.65 -21.85 -31.59
CA THR A 948 34.57 -22.92 -31.16
C THR A 948 33.81 -23.96 -30.35
N SER A 949 33.66 -25.13 -30.97
CA SER A 949 33.11 -26.33 -30.38
C SER A 949 34.12 -26.97 -29.42
N ILE A 950 33.71 -27.23 -28.17
CA ILE A 950 34.44 -28.11 -27.25
C ILE A 950 33.48 -29.24 -26.85
N SER A 951 33.80 -30.44 -27.34
CA SER A 951 33.25 -31.70 -26.88
C SER A 951 33.96 -32.10 -25.58
N VAL A 952 33.19 -32.41 -24.52
CA VAL A 952 33.70 -33.17 -23.38
C VAL A 952 32.76 -34.32 -23.08
N SER A 953 33.36 -35.49 -23.07
CA SER A 953 32.83 -36.83 -22.99
C SER A 953 32.25 -37.20 -21.62
N ALA A 954 31.27 -38.09 -21.69
CA ALA A 954 30.73 -38.84 -20.58
C ALA A 954 31.76 -39.82 -19.99
N SER A 955 31.94 -39.79 -18.67
CA SER A 955 32.29 -40.96 -17.86
C SER A 955 32.02 -40.65 -16.38
N VAL A 956 31.81 -41.71 -15.59
CA VAL A 956 31.53 -41.73 -14.13
C VAL A 956 30.04 -41.90 -13.78
N ALA A 957 29.55 -43.10 -14.10
CA ALA A 957 28.49 -43.77 -13.36
C ALA A 957 29.09 -45.01 -12.67
N GLN A 958 29.54 -44.86 -11.43
CA GLN A 958 29.78 -45.96 -10.47
C GLN A 958 30.29 -45.36 -9.16
N ASP A 959 29.39 -45.13 -8.19
CA ASP A 959 29.63 -45.20 -6.72
C ASP A 959 28.41 -44.67 -5.94
N ALA A 960 27.25 -45.29 -6.17
CA ALA A 960 25.99 -44.98 -5.50
C ALA A 960 25.56 -46.13 -4.58
N SER A 961 26.32 -46.41 -3.52
CA SER A 961 25.82 -47.29 -2.45
C SER A 961 26.37 -47.04 -1.04
N ALA A 962 27.42 -46.23 -0.86
CA ALA A 962 27.99 -45.92 0.47
C ALA A 962 27.46 -44.63 1.15
N GLY A 963 26.79 -43.73 0.41
CA GLY A 963 26.43 -42.38 0.89
C GLY A 963 25.11 -42.23 1.68
N VAL A 964 24.37 -43.32 1.93
CA VAL A 964 23.02 -43.26 2.52
C VAL A 964 23.06 -43.13 4.06
N SER A 965 24.13 -43.59 4.70
CA SER A 965 24.32 -43.55 6.16
C SER A 965 24.62 -42.14 6.68
N GLU A 966 25.47 -41.38 5.96
CA GLU A 966 25.94 -40.07 6.40
C GLU A 966 24.92 -38.95 6.13
N ARG A 967 24.12 -39.06 5.06
CA ARG A 967 22.99 -38.15 4.79
C ARG A 967 21.86 -38.24 5.83
N ARG A 968 21.75 -39.34 6.59
CA ARG A 968 20.76 -39.48 7.68
C ARG A 968 21.11 -38.70 8.95
N ARG A 969 22.40 -38.47 9.24
CA ARG A 969 22.82 -37.63 10.39
C ARG A 969 22.67 -36.13 10.10
N MET A 970 22.96 -35.67 8.89
CA MET A 970 22.86 -34.25 8.52
C MET A 970 21.41 -33.73 8.39
N ARG A 971 20.44 -34.56 8.00
CA ARG A 971 19.03 -34.14 7.85
C ARG A 971 18.28 -33.91 9.18
N LYS A 972 18.77 -34.43 10.31
CA LYS A 972 18.22 -34.14 11.65
C LYS A 972 18.67 -32.78 12.19
N ALA A 973 19.81 -32.24 11.74
CA ALA A 973 20.30 -30.93 12.15
C ALA A 973 19.67 -29.77 11.36
N CYS A 974 19.38 -29.94 10.06
CA CYS A 974 18.92 -28.82 9.21
C CYS A 974 17.46 -28.37 9.40
N ARG A 975 16.58 -29.13 10.07
CA ARG A 975 15.15 -28.75 10.19
C ARG A 975 14.81 -27.86 11.39
N CYS A 976 15.71 -27.66 12.35
CA CYS A 976 15.54 -26.66 13.40
C CYS A 976 16.33 -25.37 13.13
N LEU A 977 17.15 -25.32 12.07
CA LEU A 977 18.23 -24.35 11.94
C LEU A 977 17.80 -22.89 11.76
N TYR A 978 16.62 -22.54 11.25
CA TYR A 978 16.27 -21.11 11.08
C TYR A 978 15.61 -20.51 12.34
N PHE A 979 14.81 -21.32 13.04
CA PHE A 979 14.28 -20.95 14.35
C PHE A 979 15.41 -20.97 15.39
N ASP A 980 16.30 -21.95 15.31
CA ASP A 980 17.49 -22.03 16.16
C ASP A 980 18.55 -21.00 15.76
N ILE A 981 18.75 -20.58 14.51
CA ILE A 981 19.73 -19.52 14.22
C ILE A 981 19.23 -18.20 14.80
N LEU A 982 17.98 -17.78 14.62
CA LEU A 982 17.51 -16.52 15.21
C LEU A 982 17.43 -16.59 16.75
N VAL A 983 16.96 -17.72 17.31
CA VAL A 983 16.80 -17.90 18.76
C VAL A 983 18.12 -18.26 19.46
N ILE A 984 19.01 -19.07 18.87
CA ILE A 984 20.38 -19.29 19.40
C ILE A 984 21.22 -18.03 19.21
N PHE A 985 21.09 -17.24 18.13
CA PHE A 985 21.84 -15.99 18.02
C PHE A 985 21.41 -14.99 19.12
N VAL A 986 20.12 -14.90 19.42
CA VAL A 986 19.59 -14.07 20.53
C VAL A 986 19.92 -14.65 21.92
N ILE A 987 19.79 -15.96 22.13
CA ILE A 987 20.07 -16.62 23.44
C ILE A 987 21.57 -16.72 23.73
N ARG A 988 22.41 -16.93 22.71
CA ARG A 988 23.87 -17.10 22.88
C ARG A 988 24.56 -15.75 23.07
N LEU A 989 24.08 -14.65 22.47
CA LEU A 989 24.54 -13.28 22.79
C LEU A 989 24.15 -12.83 24.20
N GLY A 990 23.00 -13.28 24.72
CA GLY A 990 22.57 -12.97 26.10
C GLY A 990 23.31 -13.75 27.20
N CYS A 991 23.98 -14.86 26.88
CA CYS A 991 24.73 -15.67 27.86
C CYS A 991 26.25 -15.45 27.83
N THR A 992 26.79 -14.70 26.85
CA THR A 992 28.24 -14.42 26.76
C THR A 992 28.63 -13.02 27.25
N SER A 993 27.72 -12.26 27.88
CA SER A 993 28.06 -10.98 28.53
C SER A 993 28.42 -11.10 30.02
N HIS A 994 28.67 -12.32 30.50
CA HIS A 994 29.37 -12.56 31.77
C HIS A 994 30.76 -13.14 31.51
N SER A 995 31.67 -12.26 31.11
CA SER A 995 33.09 -12.27 31.47
C SER A 995 33.62 -10.85 31.36
#